data_AF-A0A7J4SQH2-F1
#
_entry.id   AF-A0A7J4SQH2-F1
#
_cell.length_a   1.000
_cell.length_b   1.000
_cell.length_c   1.000
_cell.angle_alpha   90.00
_cell.angle_beta   90.00
_cell.angle_gamma   90.00
#
_symmetry.space_group_name_H-M   'P 1'
#
loop_
_entity.id
_entity.type
_entity.pdbx_description
1 polymer ?
#
loop_
_entity_poly.entity_id
_entity_poly.type
_entity_poly.pdbx_seq_one_letter_code
_entity_poly.pdbx_strand_id
1 'polypeptide(L)'
;MVRKVEFPKKKGKFACWLNREEVKHLIEQCTESRDEEIILTLLASGLRVHEACNASSGDIFEDDRGLMIKIWGKNSQYREAPIPATLKTADLPITRKYNGIHRPISTNTALAWVKKAGKNLGCPELSPHDLRRSYASILLESNIDPTVIMEWLGWSSWETFQRFNMNVANPDFQKHEREKLNFLHTKQKMTNDPPDIIRGTRFSRGPARNFLSSMDVDHHIFDADIAVDLAHVVMLEEENIISKDNAKDILEALFSIHEMGFKSLPPAEDVHAAIETAVVAKVGDSGGRMHTARSRNDEVSTCIRYQLRSDILSLLNSVLSLRETILSIAKNHTSTLIPGFTHLQSAQPSTLSHWLVSYYGSLERDTNRLFDAYSRINLSPLGSAAFAGTPFPINRERTATLLGFEGIIENTMDAVSSRDFLLESAAALCSLSITFSNMSEDLIFYSNKNFVEIDDDYASTSSIMPQKKNPDTLELIRAAAATTLATFSGTFTTLKGLPRAYNRDLQSATPYIWNSIEKMIDSADILSKIIETSTWNVELLSSSAGAGFSTATGVADTLAMAGIPFRKAHQIIAKSESNYEDISSNFNEIMGSPLSEFCTPDSIESALDPLKNVDMRDSLGGPSPTTVLNSISNAKNNLKSDFSLYTTHKEKIDQSKEKLIQEAMGYLK
;
A
#
# COMPACT_ATOMS: atom_id res chain seq x y z
N MET A 1 -13.84 -50.67 25.92
CA MET A 1 -12.53 -50.10 26.33
C MET A 1 -12.66 -48.58 26.37
N VAL A 2 -12.04 -47.97 27.38
CA VAL A 2 -12.36 -46.66 27.99
C VAL A 2 -12.23 -45.46 27.04
N ARG A 3 -13.26 -44.61 26.97
CA ARG A 3 -13.19 -43.25 26.38
C ARG A 3 -12.23 -42.40 27.21
N LYS A 4 -11.20 -41.82 26.59
CA LYS A 4 -10.36 -40.78 27.20
C LYS A 4 -11.27 -39.60 27.60
N VAL A 5 -11.40 -39.37 28.91
CA VAL A 5 -12.03 -38.18 29.46
C VAL A 5 -11.07 -37.00 29.25
N GLU A 6 -11.45 -36.02 28.45
CA GLU A 6 -10.74 -34.74 28.39
C GLU A 6 -11.12 -33.90 29.62
N PHE A 7 -10.15 -33.65 30.49
CA PHE A 7 -10.33 -32.73 31.61
C PHE A 7 -10.39 -31.28 31.10
N PRO A 8 -11.24 -30.41 31.67
CA PRO A 8 -11.27 -28.99 31.33
C PRO A 8 -9.90 -28.36 31.56
N LYS A 9 -9.41 -27.60 30.57
CA LYS A 9 -8.21 -26.77 30.74
C LYS A 9 -8.42 -25.85 31.94
N LYS A 10 -7.50 -25.89 32.91
CA LYS A 10 -7.50 -24.98 34.07
C LYS A 10 -7.64 -23.54 33.56
N LYS A 11 -8.55 -22.77 34.17
CA LYS A 11 -8.65 -21.30 34.01
C LYS A 11 -7.23 -20.72 34.12
N GLY A 12 -6.86 -19.86 33.18
CA GLY A 12 -5.56 -19.18 33.20
C GLY A 12 -5.37 -18.49 34.55
N LYS A 13 -4.25 -18.79 35.22
CA LYS A 13 -3.83 -18.07 36.41
C LYS A 13 -3.42 -16.66 35.96
N PHE A 14 -3.95 -15.64 36.63
CA PHE A 14 -3.55 -14.25 36.39
C PHE A 14 -2.04 -14.08 36.59
N ALA A 15 -1.40 -13.28 35.74
CA ALA A 15 0.03 -13.01 35.81
C ALA A 15 0.32 -12.06 36.98
N CYS A 16 1.30 -12.41 37.81
CA CYS A 16 1.87 -11.53 38.82
C CYS A 16 3.08 -10.85 38.18
N TRP A 17 2.91 -9.64 37.66
CA TRP A 17 4.00 -8.79 37.17
C TRP A 17 4.49 -7.95 38.34
N LEU A 18 5.80 -7.92 38.56
CA LEU A 18 6.40 -7.15 39.65
C LEU A 18 6.91 -5.81 39.12
N ASN A 19 6.50 -4.71 39.74
CA ASN A 19 7.07 -3.39 39.47
C ASN A 19 8.47 -3.24 40.12
N ARG A 20 9.20 -2.16 39.85
CA ARG A 20 10.57 -1.95 40.36
C ARG A 20 10.70 -2.05 41.89
N GLU A 21 9.69 -1.58 42.64
CA GLU A 21 9.68 -1.66 44.11
C GLU A 21 9.42 -3.10 44.60
N GLU A 22 8.49 -3.80 43.96
CA GLU A 22 8.16 -5.20 44.27
C GLU A 22 9.31 -6.16 43.91
N VAL A 23 10.03 -5.87 42.83
CA VAL A 23 11.26 -6.56 42.44
C VAL A 23 12.34 -6.38 43.50
N LYS A 24 12.56 -5.15 43.97
CA LYS A 24 13.52 -4.86 45.03
C LYS A 24 13.15 -5.62 46.31
N HIS A 25 11.87 -5.63 46.67
CA HIS A 25 11.39 -6.36 47.82
C HIS A 25 11.51 -7.87 47.67
N LEU A 26 11.28 -8.43 46.47
CA LEU A 26 11.51 -9.86 46.19
C LEU A 26 12.96 -10.27 46.48
N ILE A 27 13.92 -9.45 46.05
CA ILE A 27 15.36 -9.68 46.28
C ILE A 27 15.65 -9.64 47.78
N GLU A 28 15.13 -8.64 48.51
CA GLU A 28 15.29 -8.51 49.97
C GLU A 28 14.72 -9.70 50.77
N GLN A 29 13.72 -10.41 50.23
CA GLN A 29 13.11 -11.60 50.86
C GLN A 29 13.84 -12.92 50.54
N CYS A 30 14.93 -12.88 49.77
CA CYS A 30 15.74 -14.05 49.47
C CYS A 30 16.61 -14.43 50.69
N THR A 31 16.18 -15.43 51.44
CA THR A 31 16.84 -15.88 52.68
C THR A 31 18.18 -16.59 52.46
N GLU A 32 18.48 -17.04 51.24
CA GLU A 32 19.68 -17.79 50.89
C GLU A 32 20.30 -17.18 49.63
N SER A 33 21.63 -16.99 49.61
CA SER A 33 22.34 -16.36 48.48
C SER A 33 22.08 -17.09 47.14
N ARG A 34 21.89 -18.41 47.15
CA ARG A 34 21.52 -19.20 45.96
C ARG A 34 20.13 -18.86 45.40
N ASP A 35 19.18 -18.50 46.28
CA ASP A 35 17.80 -18.17 45.90
C ASP A 35 17.81 -16.77 45.24
N GLU A 36 18.62 -15.87 45.79
CA GLU A 36 18.89 -14.54 45.24
C GLU A 36 19.56 -14.60 43.86
N GLU A 37 20.59 -15.42 43.70
CA GLU A 37 21.33 -15.59 42.44
C GLU A 37 20.44 -16.02 41.27
N ILE A 38 19.56 -17.02 41.47
CA ILE A 38 18.66 -17.46 40.39
C ILE A 38 17.61 -16.39 40.06
N ILE A 39 17.12 -15.65 41.06
CA ILE A 39 16.13 -14.61 40.87
C ILE A 39 16.75 -13.41 40.14
N LEU A 40 17.91 -12.93 40.58
CA LEU A 40 18.67 -11.89 39.90
C LEU A 40 19.04 -12.28 38.49
N THR A 41 19.49 -13.53 38.29
CA THR A 41 19.80 -14.05 36.95
C THR A 41 18.58 -13.95 36.06
N LEU A 42 17.42 -14.48 36.47
CA LEU A 42 16.20 -14.44 35.65
C LEU A 42 15.66 -13.03 35.43
N LEU A 43 15.71 -12.20 36.46
CA LEU A 43 15.09 -10.89 36.48
C LEU A 43 15.93 -9.82 35.80
N ALA A 44 17.25 -9.95 35.78
CA ALA A 44 18.13 -8.91 35.25
C ALA A 44 18.72 -9.23 33.87
N SER A 45 18.55 -10.46 33.38
CA SER A 45 18.96 -10.88 32.03
C SER A 45 17.79 -11.28 31.14
N GLY A 46 16.59 -11.46 31.70
CA GLY A 46 15.42 -11.93 30.97
C GLY A 46 15.57 -13.35 30.38
N LEU A 47 16.54 -14.14 30.84
CA LEU A 47 16.75 -15.52 30.41
C LEU A 47 15.55 -16.40 30.68
N ARG A 48 15.32 -17.41 29.82
CA ARG A 48 14.40 -18.50 30.15
C ARG A 48 15.02 -19.34 31.26
N VAL A 49 14.18 -19.96 32.09
CA VAL A 49 14.65 -20.78 33.23
C VAL A 49 15.67 -21.86 32.83
N HIS A 50 15.52 -22.48 31.67
CA HIS A 50 16.49 -23.48 31.21
C HIS A 50 17.81 -22.85 30.74
N GLU A 51 17.78 -21.63 30.20
CA GLU A 51 18.98 -20.90 29.77
C GLU A 51 19.75 -20.45 31.02
N ALA A 52 19.05 -19.90 32.03
CA ALA A 52 19.64 -19.51 33.30
C ALA A 52 20.29 -20.69 34.06
N CYS A 53 19.70 -21.90 34.02
CA CYS A 53 20.29 -23.07 34.66
C CYS A 53 21.54 -23.61 33.94
N ASN A 54 21.72 -23.28 32.66
CA ASN A 54 22.82 -23.78 31.81
C ASN A 54 23.87 -22.69 31.52
N ALA A 55 23.67 -21.45 31.96
CA ALA A 55 24.59 -20.35 31.74
C ALA A 55 25.94 -20.59 32.44
N SER A 56 27.03 -20.30 31.75
CA SER A 56 28.40 -20.36 32.26
C SER A 56 29.00 -18.96 32.34
N SER A 57 29.95 -18.74 33.25
CA SER A 57 30.73 -17.49 33.30
C SER A 57 31.50 -17.24 32.00
N GLY A 58 31.86 -18.30 31.26
CA GLY A 58 32.48 -18.20 29.93
C GLY A 58 31.55 -17.69 28.82
N ASP A 59 30.24 -17.65 29.05
CA ASP A 59 29.28 -17.10 28.09
C ASP A 59 29.15 -15.57 28.21
N ILE A 60 29.73 -14.97 29.26
CA ILE A 60 29.70 -13.54 29.52
C ILE A 60 30.88 -12.85 28.83
N PHE A 61 30.61 -11.76 28.12
CA PHE A 61 31.61 -10.92 27.48
C PHE A 61 31.22 -9.44 27.57
N GLU A 62 32.15 -8.54 27.25
CA GLU A 62 31.94 -7.09 27.31
C GLU A 62 32.27 -6.49 25.96
N ASP A 63 31.37 -5.67 25.42
CA ASP A 63 31.54 -4.95 24.16
C ASP A 63 31.07 -3.49 24.29
N ASP A 64 30.96 -2.79 23.16
CA ASP A 64 30.54 -1.38 23.08
C ASP A 64 29.09 -1.14 23.55
N ARG A 65 28.27 -2.20 23.64
CA ARG A 65 26.89 -2.17 24.15
C ARG A 65 26.83 -2.44 25.65
N GLY A 66 27.94 -2.85 26.27
CA GLY A 66 28.08 -3.13 27.69
C GLY A 66 28.37 -4.61 27.98
N LEU A 67 27.95 -5.08 29.15
CA LEU A 67 28.14 -6.48 29.55
C LEU A 67 27.03 -7.35 28.94
N MET A 68 27.43 -8.38 28.19
CA MET A 68 26.56 -9.23 27.39
C MET A 68 26.72 -10.70 27.77
N ILE A 69 25.69 -11.51 27.51
CA ILE A 69 25.75 -12.98 27.64
C ILE A 69 25.34 -13.66 26.32
N LYS A 70 26.10 -14.69 25.93
CA LYS A 70 25.80 -15.57 24.80
C LYS A 70 24.75 -16.61 25.20
N ILE A 71 23.70 -16.74 24.40
CA ILE A 71 22.57 -17.61 24.73
C ILE A 71 22.23 -18.52 23.56
N TRP A 72 22.23 -19.82 23.82
CA TRP A 72 21.73 -20.83 22.90
C TRP A 72 20.31 -21.22 23.31
N GLY A 73 19.33 -20.67 22.61
CA GLY A 73 17.92 -20.89 22.87
C GLY A 73 17.38 -22.20 22.30
N LYS A 74 16.05 -22.38 22.41
CA LYS A 74 15.32 -23.51 21.82
C LYS A 74 15.58 -23.56 20.30
N ASN A 75 15.84 -24.75 19.75
CA ASN A 75 16.23 -25.00 18.36
C ASN A 75 17.63 -24.49 17.96
N SER A 76 18.55 -24.34 18.92
CA SER A 76 19.93 -23.87 18.69
C SER A 76 20.02 -22.46 18.09
N GLN A 77 19.00 -21.63 18.32
CA GLN A 77 19.03 -20.22 17.93
C GLN A 77 19.98 -19.46 18.86
N TYR A 78 21.00 -18.84 18.27
CA TYR A 78 21.94 -17.98 18.95
C TYR A 78 21.35 -16.58 19.14
N ARG A 79 21.53 -16.00 20.34
CA ARG A 79 21.31 -14.58 20.58
C ARG A 79 22.23 -14.07 21.69
N GLU A 80 22.38 -12.76 21.75
CA GLU A 80 23.10 -12.05 22.80
C GLU A 80 22.11 -11.17 23.56
N ALA A 81 22.22 -11.12 24.88
CA ALA A 81 21.38 -10.25 25.70
C ALA A 81 22.23 -9.45 26.69
N PRO A 82 21.86 -8.20 26.98
CA PRO A 82 22.54 -7.41 28.00
C PRO A 82 22.28 -8.00 29.39
N ILE A 83 23.29 -7.91 30.25
CA ILE A 83 23.22 -8.31 31.65
C ILE A 83 23.80 -7.20 32.55
N PRO A 84 23.32 -7.06 33.80
CA PRO A 84 23.92 -6.13 34.75
C PRO A 84 25.32 -6.58 35.17
N ALA A 85 26.14 -5.62 35.62
CA ALA A 85 27.46 -5.90 36.17
C ALA A 85 27.45 -6.89 37.36
N THR A 86 26.35 -6.96 38.11
CA THR A 86 26.16 -7.90 39.23
C THR A 86 26.17 -9.37 38.81
N LEU A 87 25.86 -9.67 37.54
CA LEU A 87 25.95 -11.02 37.00
C LEU A 87 27.39 -11.45 36.66
N LYS A 88 28.33 -10.50 36.51
CA LYS A 88 29.77 -10.79 36.34
C LYS A 88 30.37 -11.44 37.61
N THR A 89 29.77 -11.15 38.75
CA THR A 89 30.18 -11.65 40.08
C THR A 89 29.34 -12.83 40.58
N ALA A 90 28.35 -13.30 39.81
CA ALA A 90 27.49 -14.40 40.20
C ALA A 90 28.18 -15.76 39.98
N ASP A 91 27.91 -16.73 40.85
CA ASP A 91 28.42 -18.11 40.74
C ASP A 91 27.67 -18.87 39.62
N LEU A 92 28.11 -18.67 38.37
CA LEU A 92 27.63 -19.41 37.19
C LEU A 92 28.56 -20.59 36.83
N PRO A 93 28.02 -21.80 36.59
CA PRO A 93 26.61 -22.17 36.66
C PRO A 93 26.11 -22.24 38.10
N ILE A 94 24.86 -21.83 38.34
CA ILE A 94 24.26 -21.86 39.68
C ILE A 94 24.21 -23.31 40.17
N THR A 95 24.86 -23.58 41.30
CA THR A 95 24.96 -24.93 41.87
C THR A 95 24.14 -25.10 43.13
N ARG A 96 23.76 -26.34 43.42
CA ARG A 96 23.26 -26.77 44.73
C ARG A 96 24.11 -27.89 45.29
N LYS A 97 24.26 -27.91 46.61
CA LYS A 97 24.90 -29.01 47.33
C LYS A 97 23.93 -30.18 47.46
N TYR A 98 24.31 -31.35 46.93
CA TYR A 98 23.57 -32.60 47.06
C TYR A 98 24.55 -33.71 47.45
N ASN A 99 24.33 -34.35 48.60
CA ASN A 99 25.25 -35.36 49.18
C ASN A 99 26.72 -34.88 49.28
N GLY A 100 26.94 -33.62 49.68
CA GLY A 100 28.27 -33.06 49.85
C GLY A 100 28.94 -32.53 48.57
N ILE A 101 28.37 -32.80 47.38
CA ILE A 101 28.92 -32.40 46.09
C ILE A 101 28.07 -31.26 45.49
N HIS A 102 28.73 -30.22 44.96
CA HIS A 102 28.06 -29.15 44.21
C HIS A 102 27.73 -29.63 42.80
N ARG A 103 26.48 -29.45 42.37
CA ARG A 103 26.01 -29.77 41.02
C ARG A 103 25.16 -28.64 40.47
N PRO A 104 25.18 -28.38 39.15
CA PRO A 104 24.26 -27.42 38.53
C PRO A 104 22.80 -27.71 38.88
N ILE A 105 22.02 -26.65 39.07
CA ILE A 105 20.60 -26.79 39.39
C ILE A 105 19.79 -27.25 38.17
N SER A 106 18.71 -27.98 38.42
CA SER A 106 17.74 -28.33 37.37
C SER A 106 16.65 -27.26 37.27
N THR A 107 15.96 -27.18 36.14
CA THR A 107 14.78 -26.32 35.95
C THR A 107 13.74 -26.47 37.06
N ASN A 108 13.50 -27.71 37.54
CA ASN A 108 12.56 -27.98 38.63
C ASN A 108 13.03 -27.37 39.97
N THR A 109 14.34 -27.31 40.17
CA THR A 109 14.93 -26.68 41.36
C THR A 109 14.78 -25.17 41.29
N ALA A 110 15.11 -24.55 40.15
CA ALA A 110 14.91 -23.12 39.93
C ALA A 110 13.44 -22.72 40.12
N LEU A 111 12.49 -23.50 39.58
CA LEU A 111 11.06 -23.31 39.79
C LEU A 111 10.67 -23.35 41.27
N ALA A 112 11.21 -24.31 42.03
CA ALA A 112 10.93 -24.44 43.46
C ALA A 112 11.48 -23.25 44.25
N TRP A 113 12.67 -22.76 43.91
CA TRP A 113 13.30 -21.61 44.56
C TRP A 113 12.53 -20.31 44.27
N VAL A 114 12.17 -20.05 43.02
CA VAL A 114 11.33 -18.89 42.65
C VAL A 114 9.97 -18.93 43.35
N LYS A 115 9.36 -20.13 43.45
CA LYS A 115 8.09 -20.28 44.16
C LYS A 115 8.22 -20.06 45.68
N LYS A 116 9.33 -20.48 46.28
CA LYS A 116 9.64 -20.24 47.70
C LYS A 116 9.77 -18.73 47.96
N ALA A 117 10.53 -18.01 47.13
CA ALA A 117 10.66 -16.56 47.24
C ALA A 117 9.34 -15.82 47.01
N GLY A 118 8.57 -16.24 45.99
CA GLY A 118 7.22 -15.71 45.75
C GLY A 118 6.30 -15.90 46.95
N LYS A 119 6.35 -17.07 47.63
CA LYS A 119 5.57 -17.29 48.86
C LYS A 119 5.97 -16.32 49.99
N ASN A 120 7.26 -16.03 50.14
CA ASN A 120 7.74 -15.07 51.15
C ASN A 120 7.28 -13.63 50.84
N LEU A 121 7.13 -13.29 49.55
CA LEU A 121 6.59 -12.00 49.09
C LEU A 121 5.06 -11.89 49.20
N GLY A 122 4.35 -12.98 49.48
CA GLY A 122 2.87 -13.01 49.41
C GLY A 122 2.31 -13.28 48.00
N CYS A 123 3.17 -13.64 47.05
CA CYS A 123 2.85 -14.00 45.66
C CYS A 123 3.15 -15.49 45.39
N PRO A 124 2.40 -16.46 45.96
CA PRO A 124 2.73 -17.89 45.90
C PRO A 124 2.64 -18.52 44.50
N GLU A 125 2.12 -17.78 43.53
CA GLU A 125 1.97 -18.20 42.12
C GLU A 125 3.06 -17.64 41.20
N LEU A 126 4.04 -16.91 41.75
CA LEU A 126 5.16 -16.35 40.99
C LEU A 126 5.95 -17.44 40.26
N SER A 127 6.14 -17.25 38.95
CA SER A 127 6.92 -18.17 38.10
C SER A 127 8.15 -17.50 37.49
N PRO A 128 9.16 -18.27 37.03
CA PRO A 128 10.28 -17.73 36.27
C PRO A 128 9.87 -16.95 35.02
N HIS A 129 8.73 -17.31 34.40
CA HIS A 129 8.23 -16.58 33.25
C HIS A 129 7.71 -15.19 33.63
N ASP A 130 7.18 -15.04 34.84
CA ASP A 130 6.70 -13.75 35.33
C ASP A 130 7.86 -12.81 35.67
N LEU A 131 8.97 -13.34 36.21
CA LEU A 131 10.22 -12.56 36.40
C LEU A 131 10.77 -12.05 35.07
N ARG A 132 10.80 -12.92 34.05
CA ARG A 132 11.22 -12.55 32.69
C ARG A 132 10.32 -11.49 32.05
N ARG A 133 9.00 -11.56 32.27
CA ARG A 133 8.06 -10.51 31.81
C ARG A 133 8.27 -9.20 32.55
N SER A 134 8.51 -9.27 33.87
CA SER A 134 8.78 -8.08 34.69
C SER A 134 10.02 -7.33 34.17
N TYR A 135 11.07 -8.06 33.74
CA TYR A 135 12.23 -7.46 33.09
C TYR A 135 11.89 -6.73 31.78
N ALA A 136 11.09 -7.36 30.91
CA ALA A 136 10.65 -6.73 29.65
C ALA A 136 9.84 -5.44 29.89
N SER A 137 8.98 -5.44 30.91
CA SER A 137 8.25 -4.25 31.33
C SER A 137 9.17 -3.14 31.84
N ILE A 138 10.21 -3.47 32.62
CA ILE A 138 11.20 -2.50 33.09
C ILE A 138 12.00 -1.87 31.93
N LEU A 139 12.33 -2.65 30.90
CA LEU A 139 12.98 -2.14 29.68
C LEU A 139 12.08 -1.21 28.89
N LEU A 140 10.79 -1.55 28.75
CA LEU A 140 9.78 -0.68 28.13
C LEU A 140 9.61 0.64 28.90
N GLU A 141 9.52 0.60 30.23
CA GLU A 141 9.48 1.80 31.07
C GLU A 141 10.74 2.67 30.92
N SER A 142 11.86 2.06 30.56
CA SER A 142 13.12 2.75 30.30
C SER A 142 13.24 3.24 28.84
N ASN A 143 12.14 3.21 28.10
CA ASN A 143 12.01 3.69 26.72
C ASN A 143 12.92 2.95 25.71
N ILE A 144 13.22 1.68 25.96
CA ILE A 144 13.92 0.81 25.01
C ILE A 144 12.94 0.34 23.94
N ASP A 145 13.40 0.37 22.67
CA ASP A 145 12.60 -0.01 21.53
C ASP A 145 12.04 -1.46 21.67
N PRO A 146 10.73 -1.68 21.48
CA PRO A 146 10.09 -2.99 21.59
C PRO A 146 10.72 -4.09 20.72
N THR A 147 11.21 -3.75 19.52
CA THR A 147 11.85 -4.71 18.61
C THR A 147 13.20 -5.20 19.16
N VAL A 148 13.95 -4.30 19.79
CA VAL A 148 15.21 -4.61 20.49
C VAL A 148 14.94 -5.50 21.71
N ILE A 149 13.88 -5.23 22.48
CA ILE A 149 13.49 -6.09 23.61
C ILE A 149 13.10 -7.48 23.12
N MET A 150 12.37 -7.57 22.01
CA MET A 150 12.01 -8.86 21.39
C MET A 150 13.23 -9.65 20.96
N GLU A 151 14.22 -9.00 20.35
CA GLU A 151 15.47 -9.61 19.95
C GLU A 151 16.25 -10.16 21.16
N TRP A 152 16.51 -9.33 22.18
CA TRP A 152 17.26 -9.73 23.38
C TRP A 152 16.59 -10.88 24.13
N LEU A 153 15.28 -10.81 24.27
CA LEU A 153 14.54 -11.85 24.97
C LEU A 153 14.31 -13.08 24.07
N GLY A 154 14.40 -12.96 22.75
CA GLY A 154 14.14 -14.05 21.82
C GLY A 154 12.65 -14.35 21.68
N TRP A 155 11.82 -13.31 21.52
CA TRP A 155 10.41 -13.41 21.16
C TRP A 155 10.25 -13.23 19.64
N SER A 156 9.66 -14.24 18.99
CA SER A 156 9.54 -14.30 17.52
C SER A 156 8.19 -13.81 16.98
N SER A 157 7.28 -13.36 17.83
CA SER A 157 5.94 -12.92 17.45
C SER A 157 5.59 -11.62 18.17
N TRP A 158 5.22 -10.61 17.39
CA TRP A 158 4.78 -9.32 17.88
C TRP A 158 3.51 -9.46 18.71
N GLU A 159 2.58 -10.33 18.32
CA GLU A 159 1.34 -10.62 19.05
C GLU A 159 1.64 -11.20 20.44
N THR A 160 2.65 -12.06 20.53
CA THR A 160 3.10 -12.64 21.80
C THR A 160 3.72 -11.57 22.70
N PHE A 161 4.52 -10.66 22.14
CA PHE A 161 5.07 -9.51 22.84
C PHE A 161 3.97 -8.57 23.35
N GLN A 162 3.04 -8.19 22.48
CA GLN A 162 1.91 -7.31 22.77
C GLN A 162 1.04 -7.85 23.90
N ARG A 163 0.65 -9.12 23.79
CA ARG A 163 -0.17 -9.82 24.78
C ARG A 163 0.44 -9.80 26.19
N PHE A 164 1.76 -9.79 26.29
CA PHE A 164 2.45 -9.89 27.57
C PHE A 164 3.09 -8.59 28.07
N ASN A 165 3.19 -7.52 27.27
CA ASN A 165 3.95 -6.33 27.70
C ASN A 165 3.33 -4.98 27.31
N MET A 166 2.53 -4.88 26.22
CA MET A 166 2.04 -3.58 25.74
C MET A 166 0.77 -3.08 26.45
N ASN A 167 0.12 -3.90 27.28
CA ASN A 167 -0.94 -3.44 28.18
C ASN A 167 -0.40 -2.74 29.46
N VAL A 168 0.92 -2.49 29.56
CA VAL A 168 1.60 -2.04 30.78
C VAL A 168 2.19 -0.63 30.66
N ALA A 169 2.25 -0.05 29.46
CA ALA A 169 2.91 1.24 29.21
C ALA A 169 2.03 2.50 29.46
N ASN A 170 0.98 2.40 30.28
CA ASN A 170 0.14 3.56 30.63
C ASN A 170 0.10 3.80 32.15
N PRO A 171 0.78 4.85 32.65
CA PRO A 171 0.81 5.21 34.07
C PRO A 171 -0.56 5.54 34.68
N ASP A 172 -1.52 6.05 33.88
CA ASP A 172 -2.88 6.37 34.35
C ASP A 172 -3.72 5.11 34.64
N PHE A 173 -3.31 3.97 34.09
CA PHE A 173 -3.95 2.67 34.32
C PHE A 173 -3.69 2.13 35.74
N GLN A 174 -2.59 2.53 36.41
CA GLN A 174 -2.24 2.00 37.73
C GLN A 174 -3.00 2.67 38.90
N LYS A 175 -3.43 3.93 38.76
CA LYS A 175 -4.24 4.63 39.77
C LYS A 175 -5.73 4.30 39.63
N HIS A 176 -6.20 4.19 38.40
CA HIS A 176 -7.61 3.90 38.08
C HIS A 176 -8.03 2.45 38.41
N GLU A 177 -7.08 1.52 38.53
CA GLU A 177 -7.34 0.11 38.90
C GLU A 177 -7.29 -0.15 40.42
N ARG A 178 -6.62 0.67 41.23
CA ARG A 178 -6.63 0.53 42.70
C ARG A 178 -7.92 1.05 43.34
N GLU A 179 -8.56 2.05 42.74
CA GLU A 179 -9.86 2.59 43.20
C GLU A 179 -11.06 1.71 42.78
N LYS A 180 -10.89 0.81 41.81
CA LYS A 180 -11.90 -0.17 41.37
C LYS A 180 -12.20 -1.29 42.38
N LEU A 181 -11.45 -1.38 43.49
CA LEU A 181 -11.64 -2.38 44.55
C LEU A 181 -12.93 -2.19 45.38
N ASN A 182 -13.68 -1.09 45.23
CA ASN A 182 -14.95 -0.86 45.95
C ASN A 182 -16.22 -0.86 45.08
N PHE A 183 -16.15 -1.28 43.81
CA PHE A 183 -17.34 -1.33 42.94
C PHE A 183 -17.63 -2.70 42.32
N LEU A 184 -17.14 -3.78 42.95
CA LEU A 184 -17.37 -5.17 42.54
C LEU A 184 -18.74 -5.74 42.98
N HIS A 185 -19.76 -4.89 43.05
CA HIS A 185 -21.15 -5.33 43.19
C HIS A 185 -22.08 -4.69 42.16
N THR A 186 -21.67 -4.63 40.88
CA THR A 186 -22.64 -4.72 39.77
C THR A 186 -21.99 -4.95 38.40
N LYS A 187 -22.55 -5.92 37.65
CA LYS A 187 -22.31 -6.32 36.23
C LYS A 187 -21.04 -7.16 35.99
N GLN A 188 -21.09 -8.46 35.66
CA GLN A 188 -22.10 -9.22 34.91
C GLN A 188 -22.59 -8.45 33.68
N LYS A 189 -21.72 -8.19 32.69
CA LYS A 189 -22.09 -7.93 31.28
C LYS A 189 -20.85 -7.80 30.38
N MET A 190 -20.10 -8.88 30.14
CA MET A 190 -19.23 -9.03 28.95
C MET A 190 -19.10 -10.53 28.58
N THR A 191 -20.24 -11.22 28.58
CA THR A 191 -20.39 -12.60 28.04
C THR A 191 -21.59 -12.74 27.12
N ASN A 192 -22.24 -11.61 26.77
CA ASN A 192 -23.48 -11.52 26.00
C ASN A 192 -23.35 -10.51 24.86
N ASP A 193 -22.28 -10.59 24.06
CA ASP A 193 -22.44 -10.10 22.69
C ASP A 193 -23.40 -11.08 22.00
N PRO A 194 -24.46 -10.60 21.34
CA PRO A 194 -25.33 -11.48 20.58
C PRO A 194 -24.46 -12.27 19.59
N PRO A 195 -24.76 -13.55 19.35
CA PRO A 195 -24.21 -14.20 18.16
C PRO A 195 -24.51 -13.32 16.95
N ASP A 196 -23.55 -13.22 16.02
CA ASP A 196 -23.81 -12.70 14.69
C ASP A 196 -25.15 -13.29 14.20
N ILE A 197 -26.09 -12.39 13.87
CA ILE A 197 -27.48 -12.72 13.51
C ILE A 197 -27.49 -13.78 12.40
N ILE A 198 -26.45 -13.79 11.56
CA ILE A 198 -26.33 -14.59 10.35
C ILE A 198 -25.94 -16.05 10.63
N ARG A 199 -25.04 -16.34 11.58
CA ARG A 199 -24.52 -17.72 11.81
C ARG A 199 -24.94 -18.35 13.14
N GLY A 200 -25.64 -17.62 14.00
CA GLY A 200 -26.09 -18.12 15.28
C GLY A 200 -24.92 -18.66 16.12
N THR A 201 -25.01 -19.90 16.61
CA THR A 201 -23.96 -20.46 17.50
C THR A 201 -22.70 -20.96 16.77
N ARG A 202 -22.75 -21.19 15.44
CA ARG A 202 -21.60 -21.65 14.66
C ARG A 202 -20.66 -20.47 14.38
N PHE A 203 -19.36 -20.65 14.61
CA PHE A 203 -18.34 -19.59 14.46
C PHE A 203 -18.51 -18.36 15.37
N SER A 204 -19.43 -18.38 16.34
CA SER A 204 -19.68 -17.28 17.27
C SER A 204 -18.48 -16.95 18.19
N ARG A 205 -17.49 -17.85 18.32
CA ARG A 205 -16.34 -17.72 19.23
C ARG A 205 -15.08 -18.39 18.65
N GLY A 206 -13.92 -17.73 18.73
CA GLY A 206 -12.60 -18.34 18.46
C GLY A 206 -11.78 -17.67 17.34
N PRO A 207 -10.50 -18.08 17.16
CA PRO A 207 -9.53 -17.40 16.27
C PRO A 207 -9.89 -17.45 14.78
N ALA A 208 -10.72 -18.41 14.35
CA ALA A 208 -11.17 -18.51 12.96
C ALA A 208 -12.07 -17.33 12.54
N ARG A 209 -12.80 -16.71 13.47
CA ARG A 209 -13.64 -15.53 13.17
C ARG A 209 -12.78 -14.35 12.74
N ASN A 210 -11.68 -14.10 13.46
CA ASN A 210 -10.75 -13.03 13.13
C ASN A 210 -10.05 -13.30 11.78
N PHE A 211 -9.71 -14.56 11.50
CA PHE A 211 -9.08 -14.93 10.22
C PHE A 211 -10.00 -14.75 9.01
N LEU A 212 -11.31 -14.94 9.18
CA LEU A 212 -12.31 -14.78 8.11
C LEU A 212 -12.78 -13.34 7.93
N SER A 213 -12.45 -12.46 8.87
CA SER A 213 -12.93 -11.09 8.88
C SER A 213 -12.25 -10.24 7.80
N SER A 214 -13.02 -9.36 7.16
CA SER A 214 -12.53 -8.34 6.22
C SER A 214 -12.66 -6.91 6.76
N MET A 215 -13.11 -6.73 8.01
CA MET A 215 -13.38 -5.40 8.57
C MET A 215 -12.23 -4.40 8.42
N ASP A 216 -10.96 -4.84 8.49
CA ASP A 216 -9.80 -3.95 8.36
C ASP A 216 -9.71 -3.26 6.99
N VAL A 217 -10.22 -3.90 5.93
CA VAL A 217 -10.19 -3.38 4.54
C VAL A 217 -11.56 -2.91 4.06
N ASP A 218 -12.65 -3.29 4.73
CA ASP A 218 -14.00 -2.99 4.27
C ASP A 218 -14.40 -1.52 4.40
N HIS A 219 -13.60 -0.70 5.06
CA HIS A 219 -13.79 0.76 5.09
C HIS A 219 -13.82 1.37 3.68
N HIS A 220 -13.14 0.76 2.69
CA HIS A 220 -13.19 1.19 1.29
C HIS A 220 -14.57 1.01 0.65
N ILE A 221 -15.38 0.06 1.11
CA ILE A 221 -16.69 -0.26 0.51
C ILE A 221 -17.87 0.11 1.40
N PHE A 222 -17.65 0.77 2.54
CA PHE A 222 -18.72 1.17 3.46
C PHE A 222 -19.79 2.05 2.80
N ASP A 223 -19.38 3.13 2.12
CA ASP A 223 -20.31 4.03 1.45
C ASP A 223 -21.02 3.34 0.27
N ALA A 224 -20.31 2.42 -0.40
CA ALA A 224 -20.89 1.61 -1.46
C ALA A 224 -21.97 0.66 -0.92
N ASP A 225 -21.74 0.04 0.23
CA ASP A 225 -22.68 -0.87 0.88
C ASP A 225 -23.95 -0.16 1.33
N ILE A 226 -23.82 1.04 1.94
CA ILE A 226 -24.97 1.89 2.24
C ILE A 226 -25.76 2.23 0.98
N ALA A 227 -25.11 2.64 -0.10
CA ALA A 227 -25.80 2.94 -1.36
C ALA A 227 -26.52 1.71 -1.93
N VAL A 228 -25.88 0.54 -1.92
CA VAL A 228 -26.46 -0.73 -2.37
C VAL A 228 -27.67 -1.12 -1.52
N ASP A 229 -27.58 -0.96 -0.19
CA ASP A 229 -28.68 -1.20 0.74
C ASP A 229 -29.86 -0.27 0.49
N LEU A 230 -29.63 1.04 0.31
CA LEU A 230 -30.68 2.00 -0.01
C LEU A 230 -31.40 1.61 -1.31
N ALA A 231 -30.64 1.35 -2.37
CA ALA A 231 -31.21 1.00 -3.68
C ALA A 231 -32.00 -0.33 -3.64
N HIS A 232 -31.50 -1.31 -2.89
CA HIS A 232 -32.15 -2.60 -2.73
C HIS A 232 -33.46 -2.47 -1.95
N VAL A 233 -33.47 -1.74 -0.82
CA VAL A 233 -34.67 -1.55 0.01
C VAL A 233 -35.76 -0.80 -0.75
N VAL A 234 -35.39 0.23 -1.52
CA VAL A 234 -36.33 0.94 -2.39
C VAL A 234 -36.95 -0.01 -3.41
N MET A 235 -36.15 -0.81 -4.11
CA MET A 235 -36.67 -1.79 -5.07
C MET A 235 -37.56 -2.85 -4.40
N LEU A 236 -37.21 -3.34 -3.20
CA LEU A 236 -38.06 -4.28 -2.47
C LEU A 236 -39.44 -3.71 -2.16
N GLU A 237 -39.54 -2.41 -1.88
CA GLU A 237 -40.82 -1.74 -1.64
C GLU A 237 -41.60 -1.54 -2.94
N GLU A 238 -40.95 -1.06 -4.00
CA GLU A 238 -41.58 -0.83 -5.32
C GLU A 238 -42.18 -2.13 -5.89
N GLU A 239 -41.51 -3.26 -5.68
CA GLU A 239 -41.98 -4.59 -6.09
C GLU A 239 -42.92 -5.26 -5.05
N ASN A 240 -43.37 -4.52 -4.04
CA ASN A 240 -44.29 -4.95 -2.98
C ASN A 240 -43.80 -6.17 -2.17
N ILE A 241 -42.49 -6.37 -2.07
CA ILE A 241 -41.86 -7.46 -1.30
C ILE A 241 -41.81 -7.08 0.20
N ILE A 242 -41.64 -5.80 0.51
CA ILE A 242 -41.77 -5.23 1.86
C ILE A 242 -42.81 -4.11 1.85
N SER A 243 -43.40 -3.82 3.02
CA SER A 243 -44.32 -2.68 3.16
C SER A 243 -43.56 -1.35 3.18
N LYS A 244 -44.26 -0.29 2.79
CA LYS A 244 -43.76 1.09 2.87
C LYS A 244 -43.23 1.48 4.25
N ASP A 245 -43.92 1.07 5.32
CA ASP A 245 -43.49 1.34 6.70
C ASP A 245 -42.15 0.64 7.02
N ASN A 246 -41.99 -0.63 6.63
CA ASN A 246 -40.73 -1.34 6.82
C ASN A 246 -39.59 -0.69 6.03
N ALA A 247 -39.86 -0.27 4.78
CA ALA A 247 -38.89 0.42 3.96
C ALA A 247 -38.46 1.74 4.61
N LYS A 248 -39.41 2.55 5.06
CA LYS A 248 -39.14 3.81 5.78
C LYS A 248 -38.21 3.59 6.98
N ASP A 249 -38.56 2.65 7.87
CA ASP A 249 -37.77 2.41 9.08
C ASP A 249 -36.34 1.95 8.76
N ILE A 250 -36.17 1.08 7.76
CA ILE A 250 -34.86 0.59 7.32
C ILE A 250 -34.03 1.74 6.71
N LEU A 251 -34.62 2.54 5.82
CA LEU A 251 -33.94 3.66 5.17
C LEU A 251 -33.50 4.71 6.19
N GLU A 252 -34.34 5.04 7.16
CA GLU A 252 -33.99 5.96 8.26
C GLU A 252 -32.80 5.44 9.08
N ALA A 253 -32.79 4.14 9.39
CA ALA A 253 -31.68 3.51 10.10
C ALA A 253 -30.37 3.55 9.29
N LEU A 254 -30.42 3.29 7.98
CA LEU A 254 -29.27 3.35 7.08
C LEU A 254 -28.67 4.77 7.00
N PHE A 255 -29.50 5.80 6.86
CA PHE A 255 -29.03 7.19 6.89
C PHE A 255 -28.34 7.54 8.21
N SER A 256 -28.93 7.12 9.33
CA SER A 256 -28.33 7.34 10.65
C SER A 256 -26.99 6.59 10.82
N ILE A 257 -26.86 5.38 10.29
CA ILE A 257 -25.59 4.62 10.31
C ILE A 257 -24.52 5.30 9.47
N HIS A 258 -24.88 5.75 8.27
CA HIS A 258 -23.98 6.49 7.39
C HIS A 258 -23.46 7.78 8.06
N GLU A 259 -24.34 8.53 8.73
CA GLU A 259 -23.95 9.74 9.47
C GLU A 259 -22.97 9.45 10.63
N MET A 260 -23.17 8.34 11.36
CA MET A 260 -22.26 7.93 12.43
C MET A 260 -20.91 7.39 11.89
N GLY A 261 -20.87 6.95 10.63
CA GLY A 261 -19.68 6.50 9.91
C GLY A 261 -19.18 5.10 10.29
N PHE A 262 -18.27 4.57 9.47
CA PHE A 262 -17.72 3.21 9.56
C PHE A 262 -17.24 2.82 10.97
N LYS A 263 -16.55 3.73 11.68
CA LYS A 263 -16.00 3.46 13.03
C LYS A 263 -17.05 3.23 14.12
N SER A 264 -18.32 3.59 13.87
CA SER A 264 -19.43 3.39 14.79
C SER A 264 -20.05 1.98 14.68
N LEU A 265 -19.70 1.23 13.64
CA LEU A 265 -20.28 -0.08 13.37
C LEU A 265 -19.95 -1.08 14.48
N PRO A 266 -20.90 -1.98 14.83
CA PRO A 266 -20.66 -3.03 15.80
C PRO A 266 -19.60 -4.01 15.26
N PRO A 267 -18.87 -4.72 16.14
CA PRO A 267 -17.93 -5.75 15.72
C PRO A 267 -18.61 -6.89 14.93
N ALA A 268 -18.21 -7.08 13.68
CA ALA A 268 -18.76 -8.11 12.78
C ALA A 268 -17.65 -8.84 12.00
N GLU A 269 -18.05 -9.80 11.15
CA GLU A 269 -17.14 -10.48 10.22
C GLU A 269 -16.73 -9.53 9.08
N ASP A 270 -17.69 -8.83 8.51
CA ASP A 270 -17.54 -7.89 7.40
C ASP A 270 -18.48 -6.68 7.59
N VAL A 271 -18.28 -5.63 6.80
CA VAL A 271 -19.03 -4.34 6.92
C VAL A 271 -20.53 -4.52 6.77
N HIS A 272 -20.90 -5.21 5.71
CA HIS A 272 -22.10 -5.96 5.43
C HIS A 272 -22.88 -6.48 6.67
N ALA A 273 -22.31 -7.42 7.42
CA ALA A 273 -22.95 -7.96 8.62
C ALA A 273 -23.02 -6.91 9.75
N ALA A 274 -22.07 -5.98 9.81
CA ALA A 274 -22.05 -4.91 10.79
C ALA A 274 -23.20 -3.92 10.57
N ILE A 275 -23.44 -3.51 9.32
CA ILE A 275 -24.53 -2.62 8.93
C ILE A 275 -25.87 -3.29 9.22
N GLU A 276 -26.08 -4.54 8.78
CA GLU A 276 -27.30 -5.29 9.05
C GLU A 276 -27.57 -5.40 10.56
N THR A 277 -26.54 -5.71 11.36
CA THR A 277 -26.65 -5.76 12.82
C THR A 277 -27.05 -4.41 13.41
N ALA A 278 -26.47 -3.32 12.91
CA ALA A 278 -26.80 -1.97 13.35
C ALA A 278 -28.24 -1.55 12.96
N VAL A 279 -28.71 -1.94 11.77
CA VAL A 279 -30.09 -1.69 11.32
C VAL A 279 -31.07 -2.48 12.19
N VAL A 280 -30.86 -3.79 12.38
CA VAL A 280 -31.75 -4.62 13.21
C VAL A 280 -31.78 -4.13 14.65
N ALA A 281 -30.64 -3.67 15.20
CA ALA A 281 -30.61 -3.10 16.54
C ALA A 281 -31.46 -1.82 16.69
N LYS A 282 -31.64 -1.04 15.61
CA LYS A 282 -32.48 0.17 15.58
C LYS A 282 -33.95 -0.14 15.29
N VAL A 283 -34.22 -1.03 14.35
CA VAL A 283 -35.55 -1.23 13.72
C VAL A 283 -36.28 -2.48 14.27
N GLY A 284 -35.55 -3.43 14.86
CA GLY A 284 -36.09 -4.73 15.26
C GLY A 284 -36.16 -5.73 14.10
N ASP A 285 -36.99 -6.77 14.24
CA ASP A 285 -37.06 -7.88 13.28
C ASP A 285 -37.43 -7.45 11.85
N SER A 286 -38.15 -6.33 11.69
CA SER A 286 -38.42 -5.74 10.38
C SER A 286 -37.15 -5.32 9.65
N GLY A 287 -36.09 -4.94 10.37
CA GLY A 287 -34.79 -4.57 9.81
C GLY A 287 -34.16 -5.71 8.99
N GLY A 288 -34.30 -6.96 9.44
CA GLY A 288 -33.76 -8.12 8.72
C GLY A 288 -34.41 -8.36 7.35
N ARG A 289 -35.55 -7.72 7.06
CA ARG A 289 -36.19 -7.81 5.74
C ARG A 289 -35.35 -7.15 4.64
N MET A 290 -34.40 -6.27 4.98
CA MET A 290 -33.48 -5.66 4.01
C MET A 290 -32.62 -6.68 3.25
N HIS A 291 -32.43 -7.90 3.78
CA HIS A 291 -31.67 -8.96 3.11
C HIS A 291 -32.56 -9.89 2.25
N THR A 292 -33.87 -9.63 2.18
CA THR A 292 -34.80 -10.42 1.34
C THR A 292 -34.36 -10.36 -0.12
N ALA A 293 -34.41 -11.51 -0.81
CA ALA A 293 -34.07 -11.66 -2.23
C ALA A 293 -32.62 -11.29 -2.61
N ARG A 294 -31.70 -11.21 -1.64
CA ARG A 294 -30.29 -10.87 -1.83
C ARG A 294 -29.39 -11.87 -1.12
N SER A 295 -28.11 -11.87 -1.47
CA SER A 295 -27.07 -12.59 -0.75
C SER A 295 -25.87 -11.67 -0.52
N ARG A 296 -25.00 -12.04 0.40
CA ARG A 296 -23.70 -11.39 0.53
C ARG A 296 -22.87 -11.48 -0.76
N ASN A 297 -23.07 -12.52 -1.58
CA ASN A 297 -22.27 -12.78 -2.78
C ASN A 297 -22.48 -11.74 -3.89
N ASP A 298 -23.73 -11.39 -4.19
CA ASP A 298 -24.04 -10.36 -5.20
C ASP A 298 -23.89 -8.96 -4.63
N GLU A 299 -24.21 -8.77 -3.36
CA GLU A 299 -23.99 -7.52 -2.64
C GLU A 299 -22.52 -7.10 -2.61
N VAL A 300 -21.60 -7.95 -2.15
CA VAL A 300 -20.16 -7.62 -2.12
C VAL A 300 -19.60 -7.38 -3.53
N SER A 301 -20.05 -8.16 -4.52
CA SER A 301 -19.67 -7.97 -5.92
C SER A 301 -20.12 -6.60 -6.44
N THR A 302 -21.33 -6.17 -6.04
CA THR A 302 -21.89 -4.85 -6.39
C THR A 302 -21.10 -3.72 -5.73
N CYS A 303 -20.83 -3.84 -4.43
CA CYS A 303 -20.11 -2.83 -3.66
C CYS A 303 -18.70 -2.59 -4.20
N ILE A 304 -17.96 -3.67 -4.50
CA ILE A 304 -16.62 -3.57 -5.10
C ILE A 304 -16.68 -2.84 -6.44
N ARG A 305 -17.61 -3.19 -7.33
CA ARG A 305 -17.75 -2.53 -8.64
C ARG A 305 -18.17 -1.06 -8.53
N TYR A 306 -19.09 -0.77 -7.63
CA TYR A 306 -19.60 0.57 -7.36
C TYR A 306 -18.50 1.51 -6.84
N GLN A 307 -17.66 1.00 -5.92
CA GLN A 307 -16.51 1.74 -5.42
C GLN A 307 -15.44 1.89 -6.51
N LEU A 308 -15.04 0.77 -7.13
CA LEU A 308 -13.92 0.74 -8.07
C LEU A 308 -14.14 1.64 -9.28
N ARG A 309 -15.36 1.73 -9.82
CA ARG A 309 -15.62 2.65 -10.94
C ARG A 309 -15.39 4.11 -10.53
N SER A 310 -15.67 4.46 -9.27
CA SER A 310 -15.45 5.82 -8.75
C SER A 310 -13.94 6.08 -8.61
N ASP A 311 -13.19 5.10 -8.12
CA ASP A 311 -11.74 5.21 -7.96
C ASP A 311 -11.00 5.27 -9.31
N ILE A 312 -11.46 4.52 -10.30
CA ILE A 312 -10.95 4.60 -11.68
C ILE A 312 -11.23 5.97 -12.30
N LEU A 313 -12.40 6.57 -12.05
CA LEU A 313 -12.68 7.95 -12.48
C LEU A 313 -11.77 8.97 -11.78
N SER A 314 -11.51 8.80 -10.48
CA SER A 314 -10.56 9.66 -9.76
C SER A 314 -9.15 9.57 -10.37
N LEU A 315 -8.67 8.35 -10.66
CA LEU A 315 -7.39 8.15 -11.35
C LEU A 315 -7.38 8.75 -12.76
N LEU A 316 -8.46 8.56 -13.53
CA LEU A 316 -8.59 9.17 -14.85
C LEU A 316 -8.47 10.69 -14.77
N ASN A 317 -9.10 11.33 -13.79
CA ASN A 317 -8.99 12.77 -13.58
C ASN A 317 -7.54 13.21 -13.35
N SER A 318 -6.82 12.55 -12.44
CA SER A 318 -5.40 12.84 -12.16
C SER A 318 -4.51 12.65 -13.39
N VAL A 319 -4.72 11.58 -14.17
CA VAL A 319 -3.97 11.33 -15.41
C VAL A 319 -4.29 12.38 -16.49
N LEU A 320 -5.56 12.80 -16.61
CA LEU A 320 -5.97 13.84 -17.55
C LEU A 320 -5.35 15.20 -17.17
N SER A 321 -5.32 15.54 -15.89
CA SER A 321 -4.64 16.75 -15.38
C SER A 321 -3.12 16.72 -15.61
N LEU A 322 -2.48 15.57 -15.43
CA LEU A 322 -1.07 15.38 -15.79
C LEU A 322 -0.83 15.61 -17.29
N ARG A 323 -1.69 15.04 -18.14
CA ARG A 323 -1.64 15.25 -19.60
C ARG A 323 -1.81 16.71 -19.98
N GLU A 324 -2.74 17.42 -19.34
CA GLU A 324 -2.95 18.85 -19.55
C GLU A 324 -1.70 19.66 -19.19
N THR A 325 -1.12 19.37 -18.03
CA THR A 325 0.12 20.00 -17.55
C THR A 325 1.27 19.79 -18.52
N ILE A 326 1.49 18.55 -18.98
CA ILE A 326 2.51 18.23 -19.98
C ILE A 326 2.34 19.06 -21.24
N LEU A 327 1.11 19.18 -21.78
CA LEU A 327 0.87 19.98 -22.98
C LEU A 327 1.03 21.49 -22.74
N SER A 328 0.72 21.97 -21.53
CA SER A 328 0.93 23.35 -21.14
C SER A 328 2.41 23.72 -21.13
N ILE A 329 3.24 22.90 -20.46
CA ILE A 329 4.69 23.09 -20.41
C ILE A 329 5.32 22.89 -21.79
N ALA A 330 4.93 21.84 -22.53
CA ALA A 330 5.47 21.56 -23.86
C ALA A 330 5.27 22.74 -24.83
N LYS A 331 4.13 23.44 -24.77
CA LYS A 331 3.85 24.58 -25.65
C LYS A 331 4.86 25.72 -25.47
N ASN A 332 5.42 25.91 -24.28
CA ASN A 332 6.37 26.99 -23.99
C ASN A 332 7.82 26.64 -24.35
N HIS A 333 8.08 25.36 -24.69
CA HIS A 333 9.42 24.83 -24.88
C HIS A 333 9.64 24.21 -26.27
N THR A 334 8.90 24.67 -27.28
CA THR A 334 8.95 24.15 -28.67
C THR A 334 10.31 24.36 -29.33
N SER A 335 11.10 25.30 -28.84
CA SER A 335 12.45 25.61 -29.36
C SER A 335 13.54 25.46 -28.29
N THR A 336 13.19 24.98 -27.08
CA THR A 336 14.18 24.68 -26.04
C THR A 336 14.89 23.39 -26.42
N LEU A 337 16.13 23.51 -26.87
CA LEU A 337 16.96 22.36 -27.25
C LEU A 337 17.23 21.46 -26.04
N ILE A 338 17.20 20.15 -26.27
CA ILE A 338 17.68 19.14 -25.34
C ILE A 338 18.56 18.12 -26.08
N PRO A 339 19.54 17.48 -25.43
CA PRO A 339 20.18 16.30 -26.00
C PRO A 339 19.16 15.15 -26.07
N GLY A 340 18.98 14.57 -27.25
CA GLY A 340 18.25 13.32 -27.44
C GLY A 340 19.17 12.13 -27.20
N PHE A 341 18.71 11.14 -26.42
CA PHE A 341 19.52 10.00 -26.01
C PHE A 341 19.06 8.68 -26.66
N THR A 342 20.03 7.84 -27.00
CA THR A 342 19.82 6.40 -27.21
C THR A 342 20.88 5.64 -26.43
N HIS A 343 20.51 4.59 -25.69
CA HIS A 343 21.43 3.91 -24.75
C HIS A 343 22.10 4.86 -23.73
N LEU A 344 21.41 5.95 -23.37
CA LEU A 344 21.95 7.07 -22.57
C LEU A 344 23.21 7.74 -23.17
N GLN A 345 23.46 7.55 -24.46
CA GLN A 345 24.46 8.27 -25.24
C GLN A 345 23.77 9.40 -26.03
N SER A 346 24.42 10.56 -26.11
CA SER A 346 23.92 11.66 -26.94
C SER A 346 23.86 11.19 -28.39
N ALA A 347 22.67 11.30 -28.98
CA ALA A 347 22.40 10.84 -30.33
C ALA A 347 22.20 12.03 -31.26
N GLN A 348 21.16 12.82 -31.03
CA GLN A 348 20.78 13.96 -31.87
C GLN A 348 20.16 15.06 -31.00
N PRO A 349 20.28 16.35 -31.37
CA PRO A 349 19.51 17.40 -30.74
C PRO A 349 18.00 17.17 -30.92
N SER A 350 17.23 17.52 -29.90
CA SER A 350 15.77 17.51 -29.92
C SER A 350 15.23 18.73 -29.17
N THR A 351 13.93 18.76 -28.87
CA THR A 351 13.32 19.83 -28.07
C THR A 351 12.67 19.26 -26.81
N LEU A 352 12.66 20.05 -25.73
CA LEU A 352 12.00 19.68 -24.48
C LEU A 352 10.52 19.42 -24.71
N SER A 353 9.88 20.20 -25.60
CA SER A 353 8.52 19.97 -26.05
C SER A 353 8.33 18.60 -26.69
N HIS A 354 9.22 18.17 -27.59
CA HIS A 354 9.16 16.87 -28.23
C HIS A 354 9.27 15.72 -27.22
N TRP A 355 10.18 15.82 -26.24
CA TRP A 355 10.30 14.85 -25.15
C TRP A 355 9.04 14.77 -24.27
N LEU A 356 8.49 15.91 -23.85
CA LEU A 356 7.24 15.98 -23.08
C LEU A 356 6.06 15.35 -23.84
N VAL A 357 5.90 15.69 -25.12
CA VAL A 357 4.81 15.17 -25.97
C VAL A 357 4.95 13.66 -26.22
N SER A 358 6.17 13.10 -26.17
CA SER A 358 6.37 11.65 -26.25
C SER A 358 5.68 10.90 -25.08
N TYR A 359 5.74 11.46 -23.87
CA TYR A 359 5.06 10.89 -22.70
C TYR A 359 3.55 11.11 -22.74
N TYR A 360 3.08 12.24 -23.27
CA TYR A 360 1.64 12.47 -23.50
C TYR A 360 1.04 11.32 -24.31
N GLY A 361 1.70 10.88 -25.40
CA GLY A 361 1.18 9.81 -26.25
C GLY A 361 1.06 8.46 -25.53
N SER A 362 1.96 8.17 -24.58
CA SER A 362 1.86 6.97 -23.74
C SER A 362 0.70 7.08 -22.75
N LEU A 363 0.55 8.23 -22.09
CA LEU A 363 -0.54 8.51 -21.15
C LEU A 363 -1.92 8.49 -21.82
N GLU A 364 -2.03 8.94 -23.07
CA GLU A 364 -3.27 8.83 -23.86
C GLU A 364 -3.70 7.37 -24.03
N ARG A 365 -2.77 6.48 -24.42
CA ARG A 365 -3.08 5.04 -24.53
C ARG A 365 -3.43 4.42 -23.18
N ASP A 366 -2.78 4.83 -22.11
CA ASP A 366 -3.09 4.35 -20.77
C ASP A 366 -4.46 4.87 -20.28
N THR A 367 -4.83 6.10 -20.62
CA THR A 367 -6.17 6.66 -20.37
C THR A 367 -7.25 5.81 -21.06
N ASN A 368 -7.02 5.43 -22.32
CA ASN A 368 -7.96 4.59 -23.07
C ASN A 368 -8.17 3.22 -22.39
N ARG A 369 -7.09 2.61 -21.88
CA ARG A 369 -7.18 1.33 -21.12
C ARG A 369 -8.00 1.47 -19.83
N LEU A 370 -7.92 2.62 -19.16
CA LEU A 370 -8.72 2.89 -17.96
C LEU A 370 -10.21 3.07 -18.29
N PHE A 371 -10.54 3.80 -19.37
CA PHE A 371 -11.92 3.91 -19.87
C PHE A 371 -12.49 2.56 -20.32
N ASP A 372 -11.66 1.78 -21.00
CA ASP A 372 -11.96 0.41 -21.38
C ASP A 372 -12.35 -0.39 -20.12
N ALA A 373 -11.46 -0.50 -19.13
CA ALA A 373 -11.75 -1.21 -17.88
C ALA A 373 -13.03 -0.70 -17.19
N TYR A 374 -13.22 0.63 -17.11
CA TYR A 374 -14.39 1.27 -16.52
C TYR A 374 -15.71 0.70 -17.09
N SER A 375 -15.81 0.53 -18.41
CA SER A 375 -17.05 0.05 -19.06
C SER A 375 -17.50 -1.32 -18.56
N ARG A 376 -16.56 -2.21 -18.22
CA ARG A 376 -16.85 -3.56 -17.69
C ARG A 376 -17.03 -3.58 -16.18
N ILE A 377 -16.39 -2.65 -15.47
CA ILE A 377 -16.63 -2.44 -14.03
C ILE A 377 -18.07 -1.97 -13.81
N ASN A 378 -18.58 -1.08 -14.68
CA ASN A 378 -19.88 -0.42 -14.55
C ASN A 378 -21.11 -1.26 -14.97
N LEU A 379 -21.10 -2.55 -14.65
CA LEU A 379 -22.23 -3.47 -14.80
C LEU A 379 -22.65 -4.04 -13.43
N SER A 380 -23.94 -4.03 -13.15
CA SER A 380 -24.51 -4.44 -11.85
C SER A 380 -24.64 -5.96 -11.72
N PRO A 381 -24.08 -6.59 -10.67
CA PRO A 381 -24.34 -7.99 -10.36
C PRO A 381 -25.57 -8.20 -9.47
N LEU A 382 -26.13 -7.13 -8.87
CA LEU A 382 -27.18 -7.21 -7.85
C LEU A 382 -28.45 -7.94 -8.35
N GLY A 383 -29.07 -8.70 -7.45
CA GLY A 383 -30.22 -9.56 -7.73
C GLY A 383 -29.86 -10.96 -8.23
N SER A 384 -28.56 -11.28 -8.28
CA SER A 384 -28.08 -12.64 -8.53
C SER A 384 -28.21 -13.55 -7.29
N ALA A 385 -28.48 -12.94 -6.13
CA ALA A 385 -28.49 -13.57 -4.82
C ALA A 385 -27.23 -14.45 -4.66
N ALA A 386 -27.40 -15.69 -4.19
CA ALA A 386 -26.24 -16.55 -3.94
C ALA A 386 -25.47 -16.91 -5.23
N PHE A 387 -26.19 -17.15 -6.34
CA PHE A 387 -25.66 -17.47 -7.68
C PHE A 387 -26.78 -17.83 -8.69
N ALA A 388 -28.01 -18.14 -8.22
CA ALA A 388 -29.09 -18.66 -9.05
C ALA A 388 -30.26 -17.68 -9.22
N GLY A 389 -30.07 -16.42 -8.83
CA GLY A 389 -31.17 -15.47 -8.70
C GLY A 389 -32.08 -15.81 -7.52
N THR A 390 -33.33 -15.38 -7.61
CA THR A 390 -34.30 -15.41 -6.51
C THR A 390 -35.71 -15.67 -7.05
N PRO A 391 -36.61 -16.35 -6.29
CA PRO A 391 -38.00 -16.54 -6.68
C PRO A 391 -38.86 -15.28 -6.48
N PHE A 392 -38.35 -14.27 -5.77
CA PHE A 392 -39.03 -13.00 -5.59
C PHE A 392 -39.03 -12.21 -6.92
N PRO A 393 -40.11 -11.47 -7.24
CA PRO A 393 -40.22 -10.70 -8.46
C PRO A 393 -39.40 -9.39 -8.37
N ILE A 394 -38.08 -9.51 -8.23
CA ILE A 394 -37.19 -8.34 -8.12
C ILE A 394 -36.96 -7.67 -9.48
N ASN A 395 -36.63 -6.39 -9.45
CA ASN A 395 -36.27 -5.61 -10.63
C ASN A 395 -34.78 -5.24 -10.63
N ARG A 396 -33.97 -6.06 -11.32
CA ARG A 396 -32.51 -5.88 -11.38
C ARG A 396 -32.12 -4.58 -12.09
N GLU A 397 -32.81 -4.23 -13.17
CA GLU A 397 -32.58 -3.00 -13.93
C GLU A 397 -32.88 -1.75 -13.10
N ARG A 398 -33.89 -1.82 -12.23
CA ARG A 398 -34.20 -0.74 -11.29
C ARG A 398 -33.05 -0.47 -10.34
N THR A 399 -32.53 -1.51 -9.68
CA THR A 399 -31.37 -1.33 -8.79
C THR A 399 -30.11 -0.88 -9.54
N ALA A 400 -29.87 -1.40 -10.75
CA ALA A 400 -28.77 -0.95 -11.60
C ALA A 400 -28.88 0.54 -11.93
N THR A 401 -30.07 1.01 -12.30
CA THR A 401 -30.37 2.43 -12.60
C THR A 401 -30.18 3.32 -11.38
N LEU A 402 -30.71 2.92 -10.22
CA LEU A 402 -30.56 3.66 -8.95
C LEU A 402 -29.10 3.81 -8.55
N LEU A 403 -28.31 2.75 -8.75
CA LEU A 403 -26.89 2.74 -8.49
C LEU A 403 -26.06 3.31 -9.64
N GLY A 404 -26.65 3.79 -10.75
CA GLY A 404 -25.93 4.39 -11.87
C GLY A 404 -25.05 3.43 -12.69
N PHE A 405 -25.32 2.13 -12.63
CA PHE A 405 -24.72 1.16 -13.54
C PHE A 405 -25.32 1.30 -14.94
N GLU A 406 -24.53 0.99 -15.98
CA GLU A 406 -24.98 1.09 -17.40
C GLU A 406 -25.75 -0.15 -17.87
N GLY A 407 -25.77 -1.21 -17.06
CA GLY A 407 -26.54 -2.41 -17.31
C GLY A 407 -26.31 -3.45 -16.22
N ILE A 408 -26.84 -4.65 -16.45
CA ILE A 408 -26.68 -5.79 -15.56
C ILE A 408 -25.69 -6.81 -16.12
N ILE A 409 -25.09 -7.60 -15.24
CA ILE A 409 -24.45 -8.86 -15.63
C ILE A 409 -25.56 -9.92 -15.75
N GLU A 410 -25.84 -10.35 -16.97
CA GLU A 410 -27.03 -11.17 -17.27
C GLU A 410 -27.05 -12.48 -16.48
N ASN A 411 -25.98 -13.27 -16.59
CA ASN A 411 -25.89 -14.57 -15.93
C ASN A 411 -25.59 -14.41 -14.43
N THR A 412 -26.51 -14.86 -13.58
CA THR A 412 -26.43 -14.70 -12.12
C THR A 412 -25.28 -15.48 -11.48
N MET A 413 -24.89 -16.61 -12.06
CA MET A 413 -23.71 -17.35 -11.61
C MET A 413 -22.44 -16.60 -11.97
N ASP A 414 -22.41 -15.98 -13.14
CA ASP A 414 -21.28 -15.17 -13.54
C ASP A 414 -21.11 -13.94 -12.66
N ALA A 415 -22.19 -13.18 -12.46
CA ALA A 415 -22.25 -11.95 -11.69
C ALA A 415 -21.64 -12.05 -10.28
N VAL A 416 -21.79 -13.21 -9.61
CA VAL A 416 -21.23 -13.42 -8.26
C VAL A 416 -19.80 -13.95 -8.28
N SER A 417 -19.38 -14.65 -9.34
CA SER A 417 -18.07 -15.31 -9.38
C SER A 417 -17.00 -14.50 -10.13
N SER A 418 -17.39 -13.69 -11.12
CA SER A 418 -16.43 -12.99 -11.97
C SER A 418 -15.72 -11.87 -11.22
N ARG A 419 -14.40 -11.80 -11.41
CA ARG A 419 -13.50 -10.72 -10.95
C ARG A 419 -12.48 -10.36 -12.03
N ASP A 420 -12.79 -10.68 -13.28
CA ASP A 420 -12.01 -10.30 -14.47
C ASP A 420 -11.79 -8.78 -14.54
N PHE A 421 -12.79 -7.99 -14.16
CA PHE A 421 -12.68 -6.54 -14.07
C PHE A 421 -11.57 -6.08 -13.11
N LEU A 422 -11.29 -6.80 -12.02
CA LEU A 422 -10.14 -6.50 -11.15
C LEU A 422 -8.82 -6.76 -11.86
N LEU A 423 -8.74 -7.86 -12.62
CA LEU A 423 -7.53 -8.21 -13.37
C LEU A 423 -7.26 -7.23 -14.52
N GLU A 424 -8.32 -6.79 -15.21
CA GLU A 424 -8.23 -5.77 -16.26
C GLU A 424 -7.79 -4.42 -15.69
N SER A 425 -8.37 -3.98 -14.57
CA SER A 425 -7.91 -2.80 -13.84
C SER A 425 -6.44 -2.93 -13.43
N ALA A 426 -6.03 -4.06 -12.85
CA ALA A 426 -4.64 -4.29 -12.47
C ALA A 426 -3.68 -4.21 -13.67
N ALA A 427 -4.08 -4.73 -14.83
CA ALA A 427 -3.29 -4.66 -16.06
C ALA A 427 -3.15 -3.20 -16.57
N ALA A 428 -4.23 -2.43 -16.53
CA ALA A 428 -4.20 -1.00 -16.88
C ALA A 428 -3.29 -0.20 -15.93
N LEU A 429 -3.36 -0.46 -14.62
CA LEU A 429 -2.49 0.15 -13.61
C LEU A 429 -1.01 -0.21 -13.82
N CYS A 430 -0.71 -1.47 -14.17
CA CYS A 430 0.66 -1.88 -14.51
C CYS A 430 1.21 -1.07 -15.70
N SER A 431 0.43 -0.96 -16.78
CA SER A 431 0.83 -0.18 -17.98
C SER A 431 1.13 1.27 -17.61
N LEU A 432 0.21 1.92 -16.89
CA LEU A 432 0.37 3.31 -16.46
C LEU A 432 1.60 3.50 -15.56
N SER A 433 1.85 2.57 -14.63
CA SER A 433 3.00 2.63 -13.73
C SER A 433 4.34 2.51 -14.44
N ILE A 434 4.40 1.78 -15.57
CA ILE A 434 5.60 1.74 -16.42
C ILE A 434 5.84 3.10 -17.06
N THR A 435 4.78 3.76 -17.56
CA THR A 435 4.89 5.12 -18.11
C THR A 435 5.42 6.11 -17.06
N PHE A 436 4.87 6.07 -15.83
CA PHE A 436 5.35 6.90 -14.71
C PHE A 436 6.78 6.58 -14.29
N SER A 437 7.14 5.30 -14.24
CA SER A 437 8.49 4.83 -13.93
C SER A 437 9.51 5.38 -14.92
N ASN A 438 9.23 5.29 -16.23
CA ASN A 438 10.14 5.77 -17.27
C ASN A 438 10.33 7.29 -17.19
N MET A 439 9.23 8.04 -17.02
CA MET A 439 9.30 9.50 -16.85
C MET A 439 10.10 9.89 -15.60
N SER A 440 9.93 9.15 -14.51
CA SER A 440 10.67 9.36 -13.27
C SER A 440 12.16 9.08 -13.45
N GLU A 441 12.52 8.02 -14.16
CA GLU A 441 13.92 7.70 -14.49
C GLU A 441 14.58 8.84 -15.28
N ASP A 442 13.91 9.34 -16.32
CA ASP A 442 14.42 10.45 -17.12
C ASP A 442 14.62 11.71 -16.28
N LEU A 443 13.63 12.07 -15.43
CA LEU A 443 13.72 13.24 -14.56
C LEU A 443 14.81 13.11 -13.49
N ILE A 444 14.99 11.92 -12.90
CA ILE A 444 16.09 11.63 -11.98
C ILE A 444 17.43 11.80 -12.69
N PHE A 445 17.56 11.23 -13.90
CA PHE A 445 18.77 11.36 -14.71
C PHE A 445 19.06 12.81 -15.10
N TYR A 446 18.04 13.56 -15.53
CA TYR A 446 18.15 14.97 -15.88
C TYR A 446 18.50 15.85 -14.67
N SER A 447 17.93 15.55 -13.50
CA SER A 447 18.26 16.26 -12.26
C SER A 447 19.72 16.03 -11.88
N ASN A 448 20.21 14.79 -11.98
CA ASN A 448 21.63 14.48 -11.77
C ASN A 448 22.57 15.18 -12.77
N LYS A 449 22.09 15.48 -13.99
CA LYS A 449 22.82 16.28 -14.99
C LYS A 449 22.65 17.79 -14.83
N ASN A 450 21.88 18.24 -13.84
CA ASN A 450 21.47 19.64 -13.65
C ASN A 450 20.70 20.24 -14.84
N PHE A 451 20.10 19.38 -15.67
CA PHE A 451 19.24 19.79 -16.78
C PHE A 451 17.90 20.31 -16.28
N VAL A 452 17.42 19.74 -15.19
CA VAL A 452 16.19 20.13 -14.51
C VAL A 452 16.44 20.26 -13.01
N GLU A 453 15.90 21.32 -12.42
CA GLU A 453 15.81 21.49 -10.99
C GLU A 453 14.37 21.20 -10.55
N ILE A 454 14.20 20.15 -9.75
CA ILE A 454 12.92 19.79 -9.13
C ILE A 454 12.62 20.81 -8.03
N ASP A 455 11.37 21.22 -7.85
CA ASP A 455 11.01 22.15 -6.76
C ASP A 455 11.29 21.53 -5.37
N ASP A 456 11.61 22.36 -4.38
CA ASP A 456 11.91 21.94 -3.00
C ASP A 456 10.70 21.23 -2.35
N ASP A 457 9.47 21.59 -2.72
CA ASP A 457 8.25 20.93 -2.22
C ASP A 457 8.15 19.46 -2.64
N TYR A 458 8.89 19.04 -3.67
CA TYR A 458 8.89 17.66 -4.19
C TYR A 458 10.25 16.97 -4.10
N ALA A 459 11.23 17.59 -3.45
CA ALA A 459 12.55 17.02 -3.21
C ALA A 459 12.83 16.91 -1.72
N SER A 460 13.76 16.03 -1.34
CA SER A 460 14.23 15.94 0.05
C SER A 460 15.68 16.40 0.19
N THR A 461 16.10 16.66 1.42
CA THR A 461 17.50 16.88 1.75
C THR A 461 18.09 15.72 2.52
N SER A 462 19.41 15.56 2.46
CA SER A 462 20.11 14.60 3.30
C SER A 462 20.27 15.13 4.72
N SER A 463 20.09 14.28 5.73
CA SER A 463 20.33 14.62 7.14
C SER A 463 21.78 15.00 7.47
N ILE A 464 22.76 14.65 6.62
CA ILE A 464 24.19 14.94 6.81
C ILE A 464 24.76 15.93 5.78
N MET A 465 24.15 16.04 4.59
CA MET A 465 24.64 16.89 3.49
C MET A 465 23.59 17.95 3.12
N PRO A 466 23.67 19.17 3.68
CA PRO A 466 22.67 20.23 3.47
C PRO A 466 22.50 20.65 2.00
N GLN A 467 23.54 20.51 1.18
CA GLN A 467 23.52 20.84 -0.24
C GLN A 467 22.88 19.75 -1.11
N LYS A 468 22.62 18.56 -0.56
CA LYS A 468 22.16 17.41 -1.35
C LYS A 468 20.64 17.45 -1.49
N LYS A 469 20.16 17.68 -2.71
CA LYS A 469 18.75 17.61 -3.09
C LYS A 469 18.46 16.26 -3.74
N ASN A 470 17.62 15.43 -3.12
CA ASN A 470 17.30 14.09 -3.59
C ASN A 470 15.91 14.06 -4.24
N PRO A 471 15.75 13.42 -5.41
CA PRO A 471 14.47 13.26 -6.08
C PRO A 471 13.63 12.09 -5.50
N ASP A 472 13.49 12.03 -4.17
CA ASP A 472 12.87 10.89 -3.47
C ASP A 472 11.44 10.61 -3.93
N THR A 473 10.67 11.65 -4.26
CA THR A 473 9.30 11.52 -4.80
C THR A 473 9.29 10.73 -6.10
N LEU A 474 10.20 11.05 -7.04
CA LEU A 474 10.36 10.32 -8.31
C LEU A 474 10.82 8.88 -8.07
N GLU A 475 11.68 8.63 -7.08
CA GLU A 475 12.08 7.27 -6.71
C GLU A 475 10.90 6.45 -6.19
N LEU A 476 10.03 7.04 -5.38
CA LEU A 476 8.82 6.39 -4.86
C LEU A 476 7.74 6.18 -5.94
N ILE A 477 7.63 7.10 -6.90
CA ILE A 477 6.76 6.93 -8.09
C ILE A 477 7.29 5.78 -8.94
N ARG A 478 8.61 5.72 -9.19
CA ARG A 478 9.25 4.60 -9.90
C ARG A 478 9.02 3.27 -9.18
N ALA A 479 9.08 3.26 -7.85
CA ALA A 479 8.80 2.07 -7.05
C ALA A 479 7.33 1.61 -7.11
N ALA A 480 6.38 2.47 -7.47
CA ALA A 480 4.96 2.11 -7.59
C ALA A 480 4.72 1.02 -8.65
N ALA A 481 5.60 0.89 -9.66
CA ALA A 481 5.55 -0.20 -10.64
C ALA A 481 5.69 -1.60 -10.00
N ALA A 482 6.41 -1.72 -8.88
CA ALA A 482 6.48 -2.98 -8.15
C ALA A 482 5.14 -3.31 -7.46
N THR A 483 4.47 -2.30 -6.89
CA THR A 483 3.17 -2.44 -6.25
C THR A 483 2.10 -2.89 -7.25
N THR A 484 2.01 -2.24 -8.41
CA THR A 484 1.02 -2.58 -9.44
C THR A 484 1.27 -3.97 -10.02
N LEU A 485 2.54 -4.35 -10.25
CA LEU A 485 2.89 -5.69 -10.72
C LEU A 485 2.55 -6.78 -9.69
N ALA A 486 2.77 -6.52 -8.40
CA ALA A 486 2.37 -7.39 -7.32
C ALA A 486 0.84 -7.52 -7.26
N THR A 487 0.11 -6.43 -7.45
CA THR A 487 -1.35 -6.42 -7.54
C THR A 487 -1.86 -7.27 -8.70
N PHE A 488 -1.30 -7.12 -9.90
CA PHE A 488 -1.66 -7.96 -11.05
C PHE A 488 -1.37 -9.44 -10.78
N SER A 489 -0.17 -9.76 -10.30
CA SER A 489 0.25 -11.14 -10.04
C SER A 489 -0.59 -11.79 -8.93
N GLY A 490 -0.85 -11.06 -7.84
CA GLY A 490 -1.69 -11.51 -6.73
C GLY A 490 -3.15 -11.72 -7.15
N THR A 491 -3.71 -10.78 -7.91
CA THR A 491 -5.07 -10.91 -8.45
C THR A 491 -5.16 -12.10 -9.40
N PHE A 492 -4.27 -12.20 -10.39
CA PHE A 492 -4.25 -13.31 -11.34
C PHE A 492 -4.15 -14.68 -10.65
N THR A 493 -3.22 -14.82 -9.71
CA THR A 493 -3.00 -16.09 -8.99
C THR A 493 -4.14 -16.45 -8.06
N THR A 494 -4.81 -15.47 -7.45
CA THR A 494 -6.02 -15.68 -6.64
C THR A 494 -7.18 -16.20 -7.50
N LEU A 495 -7.37 -15.65 -8.70
CA LEU A 495 -8.50 -15.99 -9.57
C LEU A 495 -8.30 -17.32 -10.32
N LYS A 496 -7.05 -17.71 -10.57
CA LYS A 496 -6.74 -18.88 -11.40
C LYS A 496 -7.29 -20.16 -10.78
N GLY A 497 -8.12 -20.88 -11.55
CA GLY A 497 -8.56 -22.24 -11.23
C GLY A 497 -9.65 -22.34 -10.17
N LEU A 498 -10.27 -21.23 -9.76
CA LEU A 498 -11.43 -21.26 -8.88
C LEU A 498 -12.63 -21.93 -9.61
N PRO A 499 -13.33 -22.89 -8.96
CA PRO A 499 -14.55 -23.44 -9.52
C PRO A 499 -15.68 -22.40 -9.48
N ARG A 500 -16.73 -22.58 -10.29
CA ARG A 500 -17.95 -21.77 -10.12
C ARG A 500 -18.74 -22.29 -8.90
N ALA A 501 -19.49 -21.46 -8.16
CA ALA A 501 -19.74 -20.04 -8.38
C ALA A 501 -18.84 -19.13 -7.51
N TYR A 502 -19.38 -18.54 -6.43
CA TYR A 502 -18.62 -17.72 -5.49
C TYR A 502 -17.73 -18.59 -4.58
N ASN A 503 -16.48 -18.15 -4.40
CA ASN A 503 -15.53 -18.73 -3.45
C ASN A 503 -14.96 -17.63 -2.55
N ARG A 504 -14.67 -17.99 -1.29
CA ARG A 504 -14.16 -17.03 -0.30
C ARG A 504 -12.78 -16.48 -0.67
N ASP A 505 -12.02 -17.21 -1.49
CA ASP A 505 -10.75 -16.79 -2.09
C ASP A 505 -10.85 -15.39 -2.75
N LEU A 506 -12.02 -15.06 -3.34
CA LEU A 506 -12.28 -13.77 -3.98
C LEU A 506 -12.14 -12.57 -3.02
N GLN A 507 -12.30 -12.75 -1.71
CA GLN A 507 -12.08 -11.71 -0.70
C GLN A 507 -10.62 -11.22 -0.69
N SER A 508 -9.67 -12.08 -1.07
CA SER A 508 -8.24 -11.73 -1.06
C SER A 508 -7.81 -10.91 -2.27
N ALA A 509 -8.64 -10.81 -3.33
CA ALA A 509 -8.27 -10.12 -4.57
C ALA A 509 -8.38 -8.58 -4.45
N THR A 510 -9.41 -8.09 -3.77
CA THR A 510 -9.76 -6.66 -3.72
C THR A 510 -8.72 -5.77 -3.05
N PRO A 511 -8.12 -6.14 -1.89
CA PRO A 511 -7.18 -5.25 -1.19
C PRO A 511 -5.96 -4.83 -2.03
N TYR A 512 -5.51 -5.70 -2.94
CA TYR A 512 -4.42 -5.38 -3.86
C TYR A 512 -4.76 -4.20 -4.78
N ILE A 513 -6.03 -4.08 -5.19
CA ILE A 513 -6.47 -3.07 -6.15
C ILE A 513 -6.56 -1.71 -5.49
N TRP A 514 -7.14 -1.61 -4.28
CA TRP A 514 -7.27 -0.35 -3.54
C TRP A 514 -5.92 0.32 -3.30
N ASN A 515 -4.97 -0.44 -2.75
CA ASN A 515 -3.62 0.05 -2.50
C ASN A 515 -2.90 0.51 -3.79
N SER A 516 -3.14 -0.17 -4.91
CA SER A 516 -2.55 0.24 -6.19
C SER A 516 -3.19 1.50 -6.76
N ILE A 517 -4.51 1.64 -6.72
CA ILE A 517 -5.18 2.81 -7.29
C ILE A 517 -4.83 4.07 -6.52
N GLU A 518 -4.87 4.04 -5.18
CA GLU A 518 -4.50 5.18 -4.33
C GLU A 518 -3.07 5.63 -4.65
N LYS A 519 -2.13 4.68 -4.69
CA LYS A 519 -0.73 4.97 -5.02
C LYS A 519 -0.56 5.58 -6.41
N MET A 520 -1.37 5.14 -7.38
CA MET A 520 -1.31 5.65 -8.75
C MET A 520 -1.96 7.04 -8.91
N ILE A 521 -3.00 7.35 -8.13
CA ILE A 521 -3.58 8.70 -8.04
C ILE A 521 -2.52 9.65 -7.49
N ASP A 522 -1.95 9.33 -6.33
CA ASP A 522 -0.89 10.15 -5.71
C ASP A 522 0.30 10.35 -6.66
N SER A 523 0.71 9.28 -7.36
CA SER A 523 1.83 9.34 -8.30
C SER A 523 1.53 10.27 -9.50
N ALA A 524 0.31 10.23 -10.04
CA ALA A 524 -0.10 11.09 -11.14
C ALA A 524 -0.15 12.57 -10.72
N ASP A 525 -0.74 12.86 -9.56
CA ASP A 525 -0.86 14.22 -9.02
C ASP A 525 0.51 14.82 -8.70
N ILE A 526 1.39 14.06 -8.03
CA ILE A 526 2.75 14.49 -7.71
C ILE A 526 3.58 14.69 -8.99
N LEU A 527 3.52 13.76 -9.96
CA LEU A 527 4.21 13.94 -11.24
C LEU A 527 3.74 15.19 -11.97
N SER A 528 2.44 15.47 -11.94
CA SER A 528 1.88 16.68 -12.56
C SER A 528 2.51 17.92 -11.94
N LYS A 529 2.59 17.98 -10.61
CA LYS A 529 3.19 19.12 -9.92
C LYS A 529 4.69 19.24 -10.10
N ILE A 530 5.42 18.13 -10.15
CA ILE A 530 6.85 18.14 -10.46
C ILE A 530 7.06 18.75 -11.85
N ILE A 531 6.33 18.32 -12.87
CA ILE A 531 6.47 18.86 -14.24
C ILE A 531 6.09 20.34 -14.29
N GLU A 532 5.04 20.75 -13.59
CA GLU A 532 4.56 22.13 -13.55
C GLU A 532 5.57 23.10 -12.93
N THR A 533 6.22 22.69 -11.85
CA THR A 533 7.04 23.56 -10.99
C THR A 533 8.54 23.46 -11.28
N SER A 534 8.98 22.41 -11.97
CA SER A 534 10.40 22.22 -12.28
C SER A 534 10.97 23.34 -13.14
N THR A 535 12.18 23.77 -12.80
CA THR A 535 12.93 24.77 -13.57
C THR A 535 13.93 24.10 -14.50
N TRP A 536 13.85 24.39 -15.79
CA TRP A 536 14.73 23.79 -16.81
C TRP A 536 15.93 24.70 -17.09
N ASN A 537 17.15 24.16 -17.03
CA ASN A 537 18.37 24.90 -17.34
C ASN A 537 18.58 24.96 -18.87
N VAL A 538 17.91 25.92 -19.50
CA VAL A 538 17.88 26.09 -20.97
C VAL A 538 19.28 26.25 -21.57
N GLU A 539 20.18 26.97 -20.91
CA GLU A 539 21.54 27.19 -21.40
C GLU A 539 22.37 25.90 -21.37
N LEU A 540 22.30 25.15 -20.26
CA LEU A 540 23.01 23.87 -20.13
C LEU A 540 22.44 22.81 -21.08
N LEU A 541 21.11 22.76 -21.22
CA LEU A 541 20.43 21.87 -22.16
C LEU A 541 20.84 22.17 -23.61
N SER A 542 20.83 23.44 -24.01
CA SER A 542 21.21 23.87 -25.36
C SER A 542 22.68 23.55 -25.68
N SER A 543 23.60 23.90 -24.77
CA SER A 543 25.02 23.58 -24.94
C SER A 543 25.28 22.07 -24.97
N SER A 544 24.59 21.28 -24.14
CA SER A 544 24.69 19.81 -24.14
C SER A 544 24.11 19.19 -25.41
N ALA A 545 23.03 19.78 -25.96
CA ALA A 545 22.42 19.31 -27.20
C ALA A 545 23.37 19.44 -28.39
N GLY A 546 24.23 20.47 -28.43
CA GLY A 546 25.23 20.68 -29.49
C GLY A 546 26.58 19.99 -29.27
N ALA A 547 26.81 19.38 -28.10
CA ALA A 547 28.09 18.78 -27.75
C ALA A 547 28.33 17.43 -28.46
N GLY A 548 29.60 17.05 -28.60
CA GLY A 548 29.99 15.71 -29.08
C GLY A 548 29.63 15.42 -30.54
N PHE A 549 29.54 16.45 -31.37
CA PHE A 549 29.15 16.36 -32.78
C PHE A 549 27.78 15.69 -32.99
N SER A 550 26.84 15.95 -32.08
CA SER A 550 25.45 15.43 -32.13
C SER A 550 24.68 15.80 -33.41
N THR A 551 25.09 16.86 -34.11
CA THR A 551 24.52 17.32 -35.38
C THR A 551 25.02 16.54 -36.60
N ALA A 552 26.01 15.66 -36.43
CA ALA A 552 26.64 14.86 -37.49
C ALA A 552 25.64 14.18 -38.44
N THR A 553 24.56 13.61 -37.91
CA THR A 553 23.54 12.97 -38.76
C THR A 553 22.86 13.97 -39.68
N GLY A 554 22.53 15.17 -39.18
CA GLY A 554 21.90 16.20 -40.02
C GLY A 554 22.85 16.73 -41.09
N VAL A 555 24.17 16.78 -40.84
CA VAL A 555 25.15 17.08 -41.90
C VAL A 555 25.17 15.97 -42.95
N ALA A 556 25.17 14.71 -42.52
CA ALA A 556 25.12 13.57 -43.44
C ALA A 556 23.81 13.57 -44.27
N ASP A 557 22.69 13.93 -43.67
CA ASP A 557 21.40 14.12 -44.36
C ASP A 557 21.47 15.26 -45.39
N THR A 558 22.10 16.40 -45.06
CA THR A 558 22.31 17.51 -46.00
C THR A 558 23.13 17.09 -47.21
N LEU A 559 24.23 16.36 -46.99
CA LEU A 559 25.02 15.81 -48.10
C LEU A 559 24.20 14.81 -48.92
N ALA A 560 23.39 13.98 -48.28
CA ALA A 560 22.55 13.01 -48.97
C ALA A 560 21.45 13.68 -49.81
N MET A 561 20.83 14.74 -49.29
CA MET A 561 19.86 15.57 -50.02
C MET A 561 20.49 16.26 -51.23
N ALA A 562 21.79 16.56 -51.19
CA ALA A 562 22.56 17.06 -52.34
C ALA A 562 22.94 15.98 -53.37
N GLY A 563 22.43 14.74 -53.22
CA GLY A 563 22.62 13.64 -54.17
C GLY A 563 23.77 12.68 -53.84
N ILE A 564 24.43 12.86 -52.69
CA ILE A 564 25.52 11.98 -52.25
C ILE A 564 24.92 10.69 -51.65
N PRO A 565 25.39 9.49 -52.01
CA PRO A 565 24.93 8.28 -51.34
C PRO A 565 25.17 8.34 -49.82
N PHE A 566 24.14 8.07 -49.01
CA PHE A 566 24.21 8.27 -47.54
C PHE A 566 25.41 7.58 -46.88
N ARG A 567 25.81 6.38 -47.33
CA ARG A 567 27.01 5.70 -46.80
C ARG A 567 28.31 6.47 -47.04
N LYS A 568 28.40 7.21 -48.14
CA LYS A 568 29.53 8.10 -48.43
C LYS A 568 29.47 9.34 -47.56
N ALA A 569 28.29 9.96 -47.43
CA ALA A 569 28.07 11.08 -46.50
C ALA A 569 28.48 10.70 -45.06
N HIS A 570 28.03 9.54 -44.57
CA HIS A 570 28.42 9.00 -43.26
C HIS A 570 29.93 8.75 -43.15
N GLN A 571 30.57 8.20 -44.20
CA GLN A 571 32.03 7.98 -44.19
C GLN A 571 32.80 9.29 -44.07
N ILE A 572 32.33 10.35 -44.74
CA ILE A 572 32.90 11.69 -44.66
C ILE A 572 32.79 12.19 -43.23
N ILE A 573 31.58 12.25 -42.69
CA ILE A 573 31.32 12.78 -41.34
C ILE A 573 32.01 11.96 -40.24
N ALA A 574 32.15 10.64 -40.40
CA ALA A 574 32.85 9.80 -39.42
C ALA A 574 34.36 10.11 -39.30
N LYS A 575 34.94 10.77 -40.31
CA LYS A 575 36.33 11.26 -40.28
C LYS A 575 36.44 12.74 -39.96
N SER A 576 35.32 13.44 -39.83
CA SER A 576 35.30 14.90 -39.70
C SER A 576 35.12 15.36 -38.27
N GLU A 577 35.65 16.54 -37.99
CA GLU A 577 35.30 17.37 -36.86
C GLU A 577 34.07 18.25 -37.18
N SER A 578 33.47 18.82 -36.14
CA SER A 578 32.25 19.63 -36.23
C SER A 578 32.51 21.06 -36.75
N ASN A 579 33.21 21.21 -37.89
CA ASN A 579 33.46 22.48 -38.57
C ASN A 579 33.47 22.32 -40.09
N TYR A 580 33.17 23.41 -40.81
CA TYR A 580 33.03 23.38 -42.27
C TYR A 580 34.33 22.99 -42.98
N GLU A 581 35.47 23.55 -42.55
CA GLU A 581 36.76 23.34 -43.19
C GLU A 581 37.14 21.86 -43.22
N ASP A 582 36.99 21.17 -42.10
CA ASP A 582 37.34 19.76 -41.98
C ASP A 582 36.35 18.84 -42.71
N ILE A 583 35.05 19.15 -42.66
CA ILE A 583 34.03 18.44 -43.45
C ILE A 583 34.29 18.59 -44.95
N SER A 584 34.62 19.80 -45.41
CA SER A 584 34.95 20.10 -46.80
C SER A 584 36.22 19.37 -47.24
N SER A 585 37.27 19.37 -46.40
CA SER A 585 38.51 18.63 -46.65
C SER A 585 38.27 17.14 -46.82
N ASN A 586 37.58 16.50 -45.87
CA ASN A 586 37.26 15.08 -45.90
C ASN A 586 36.33 14.72 -47.08
N PHE A 587 35.37 15.59 -47.41
CA PHE A 587 34.52 15.43 -48.57
C PHE A 587 35.36 15.38 -49.86
N ASN A 588 36.24 16.36 -50.06
CA ASN A 588 37.06 16.48 -51.26
C ASN A 588 37.99 15.26 -51.42
N GLU A 589 38.55 14.75 -50.32
CA GLU A 589 39.37 13.53 -50.33
C GLU A 589 38.57 12.29 -50.77
N ILE A 590 37.36 12.09 -50.21
CA ILE A 590 36.58 10.87 -50.43
C ILE A 590 35.83 10.89 -51.77
N MET A 591 35.37 12.05 -52.20
CA MET A 591 34.55 12.22 -53.41
C MET A 591 35.39 12.58 -54.65
N GLY A 592 36.58 13.15 -54.47
CA GLY A 592 37.45 13.58 -55.57
C GLY A 592 36.96 14.83 -56.30
N SER A 593 36.01 15.57 -55.72
CA SER A 593 35.41 16.79 -56.25
C SER A 593 35.15 17.79 -55.12
N PRO A 594 35.22 19.12 -55.38
CA PRO A 594 34.93 20.13 -54.37
C PRO A 594 33.51 20.03 -53.78
N LEU A 595 33.37 20.11 -52.45
CA LEU A 595 32.08 20.17 -51.75
C LEU A 595 31.17 21.28 -52.29
N SER A 596 31.76 22.41 -52.71
CA SER A 596 31.04 23.56 -53.27
C SER A 596 30.25 23.25 -54.55
N GLU A 597 30.53 22.13 -55.24
CA GLU A 597 29.73 21.69 -56.38
C GLU A 597 28.38 21.06 -55.97
N PHE A 598 28.24 20.67 -54.70
CA PHE A 598 27.07 19.96 -54.17
C PHE A 598 26.34 20.76 -53.08
N CYS A 599 27.09 21.39 -52.17
CA CYS A 599 26.57 22.10 -51.01
C CYS A 599 27.26 23.46 -50.85
N THR A 600 26.49 24.49 -50.47
CA THR A 600 27.08 25.78 -50.08
C THR A 600 27.67 25.71 -48.67
N PRO A 601 28.66 26.56 -48.32
CA PRO A 601 29.11 26.70 -46.93
C PRO A 601 27.95 26.89 -45.96
N ASP A 602 27.04 27.81 -46.27
CA ASP A 602 25.84 28.09 -45.49
C ASP A 602 24.99 26.84 -45.22
N SER A 603 24.84 25.92 -46.19
CA SER A 603 24.04 24.71 -46.01
C SER A 603 24.65 23.73 -44.99
N ILE A 604 25.99 23.66 -44.94
CA ILE A 604 26.72 22.79 -44.00
C ILE A 604 26.77 23.45 -42.62
N GLU A 605 27.08 24.74 -42.56
CA GLU A 605 27.03 25.52 -41.31
C GLU A 605 25.63 25.49 -40.70
N SER A 606 24.60 25.58 -41.54
CA SER A 606 23.21 25.42 -41.12
C SER A 606 22.93 24.02 -40.57
N ALA A 607 23.51 22.97 -41.14
CA ALA A 607 23.33 21.61 -40.62
C ALA A 607 24.12 21.36 -39.33
N LEU A 608 25.21 22.09 -39.11
CA LEU A 608 26.01 22.06 -37.88
C LEU A 608 25.34 22.79 -36.71
N ASP A 609 24.49 23.78 -36.99
CA ASP A 609 23.72 24.50 -35.97
C ASP A 609 22.61 23.59 -35.37
N PRO A 610 22.60 23.34 -34.04
CA PRO A 610 21.64 22.43 -33.43
C PRO A 610 20.16 22.83 -33.58
N LEU A 611 19.85 24.14 -33.58
CA LEU A 611 18.47 24.62 -33.75
C LEU A 611 17.99 24.31 -35.17
N LYS A 612 18.79 24.66 -36.18
CA LYS A 612 18.47 24.36 -37.57
C LYS A 612 18.46 22.85 -37.84
N ASN A 613 19.31 22.08 -37.16
CA ASN A 613 19.30 20.62 -37.19
C ASN A 613 17.95 20.05 -36.73
N VAL A 614 17.39 20.60 -35.64
CA VAL A 614 16.04 20.27 -35.18
C VAL A 614 14.97 20.71 -36.20
N ASP A 615 15.08 21.93 -36.72
CA ASP A 615 14.09 22.49 -37.66
C ASP A 615 13.96 21.65 -38.94
N MET A 616 15.07 21.10 -39.45
CA MET A 616 15.08 20.21 -40.62
C MET A 616 14.36 18.87 -40.39
N ARG A 617 14.09 18.48 -39.14
CA ARG A 617 13.37 17.23 -38.81
C ARG A 617 11.88 17.49 -38.69
N ASP A 618 11.29 17.95 -39.78
CA ASP A 618 9.89 18.39 -39.88
C ASP A 618 8.91 17.29 -40.31
N SER A 619 9.40 16.06 -40.55
CA SER A 619 8.55 14.88 -40.76
C SER A 619 7.53 14.71 -39.62
N LEU A 620 6.32 14.19 -39.92
CA LEU A 620 5.27 13.99 -38.91
C LEU A 620 5.79 13.29 -37.65
N GLY A 621 5.57 13.92 -36.49
CA GLY A 621 6.06 13.45 -35.20
C GLY A 621 7.51 13.83 -34.86
N GLY A 622 8.20 14.55 -35.74
CA GLY A 622 9.55 15.06 -35.51
C GLY A 622 9.62 16.24 -34.53
N PRO A 623 10.85 16.62 -34.09
CA PRO A 623 11.08 17.62 -33.06
C PRO A 623 11.01 19.07 -33.53
N SER A 624 10.83 19.34 -34.84
CA SER A 624 10.77 20.71 -35.34
C SER A 624 9.64 21.50 -34.65
N PRO A 625 9.84 22.78 -34.30
CA PRO A 625 8.84 23.56 -33.57
C PRO A 625 7.46 23.54 -34.25
N THR A 626 7.43 23.67 -35.58
CA THR A 626 6.19 23.62 -36.38
C THR A 626 5.49 22.27 -36.24
N THR A 627 6.23 21.16 -36.35
CA THR A 627 5.65 19.82 -36.26
C THR A 627 5.17 19.50 -34.86
N VAL A 628 5.94 19.87 -33.82
CA VAL A 628 5.54 19.65 -32.43
C VAL A 628 4.33 20.51 -32.05
N LEU A 629 4.23 21.75 -32.53
CA LEU A 629 3.03 22.58 -32.33
C LEU A 629 1.77 21.93 -32.93
N ASN A 630 1.88 21.31 -34.11
CA ASN A 630 0.78 20.55 -34.71
C ASN A 630 0.41 19.32 -33.86
N SER A 631 1.40 18.59 -33.35
CA SER A 631 1.20 17.47 -32.42
C SER A 631 0.49 17.92 -31.13
N ILE A 632 0.90 19.04 -30.53
CA ILE A 632 0.26 19.63 -29.34
C ILE A 632 -1.19 20.02 -29.64
N SER A 633 -1.46 20.60 -30.82
CA SER A 633 -2.82 20.98 -31.22
C SER A 633 -3.74 19.75 -31.30
N ASN A 634 -3.28 18.68 -31.95
CA ASN A 634 -4.02 17.42 -32.03
C ASN A 634 -4.21 16.78 -30.64
N ALA A 635 -3.15 16.76 -29.83
CA ALA A 635 -3.19 16.27 -28.45
C ALA A 635 -4.19 17.05 -27.57
N LYS A 636 -4.33 18.36 -27.75
CA LYS A 636 -5.34 19.16 -27.05
C LYS A 636 -6.76 18.78 -27.45
N ASN A 637 -7.00 18.49 -28.72
CA ASN A 637 -8.31 18.04 -29.20
C ASN A 637 -8.67 16.67 -28.62
N ASN A 638 -7.73 15.73 -28.62
CA ASN A 638 -7.93 14.40 -28.02
C ASN A 638 -8.15 14.50 -26.51
N LEU A 639 -7.33 15.28 -25.81
CA LEU A 639 -7.48 15.51 -24.37
C LEU A 639 -8.84 16.11 -24.02
N LYS A 640 -9.34 17.05 -24.83
CA LYS A 640 -10.68 17.61 -24.66
C LYS A 640 -11.78 16.56 -24.84
N SER A 641 -11.63 15.65 -25.81
CA SER A 641 -12.55 14.53 -26.01
C SER A 641 -12.56 13.61 -24.78
N ASP A 642 -11.38 13.28 -24.26
CA ASP A 642 -11.24 12.41 -23.09
C ASP A 642 -11.81 13.04 -21.82
N PHE A 643 -11.56 14.35 -21.59
CA PHE A 643 -12.22 15.09 -20.51
C PHE A 643 -13.74 15.09 -20.67
N SER A 644 -14.26 15.28 -21.88
CA SER A 644 -15.71 15.23 -22.13
C SER A 644 -16.30 13.85 -21.80
N LEU A 645 -15.58 12.77 -22.12
CA LEU A 645 -15.99 11.41 -21.80
C LEU A 645 -15.96 11.17 -20.28
N TYR A 646 -14.86 11.56 -19.62
CA TYR A 646 -14.73 11.52 -18.16
C TYR A 646 -15.88 12.27 -17.47
N THR A 647 -16.11 13.54 -17.84
CA THR A 647 -17.18 14.38 -17.25
C THR A 647 -18.54 13.72 -17.46
N THR A 648 -18.82 13.17 -18.64
CA THR A 648 -20.08 12.48 -18.91
C THR A 648 -20.30 11.30 -17.96
N HIS A 649 -19.27 10.47 -17.73
CA HIS A 649 -19.36 9.35 -16.79
C HIS A 649 -19.49 9.83 -15.34
N LYS A 650 -18.70 10.84 -14.93
CA LYS A 650 -18.73 11.40 -13.58
C LYS A 650 -20.08 12.01 -13.24
N GLU A 651 -20.62 12.86 -14.12
CA GLU A 651 -21.93 13.49 -13.94
C GLU A 651 -23.06 12.46 -13.87
N LYS A 652 -23.03 11.41 -14.70
CA LYS A 652 -24.01 10.32 -14.63
C LYS A 652 -23.99 9.65 -13.24
N ILE A 653 -22.81 9.31 -12.73
CA ILE A 653 -22.68 8.69 -11.40
C ILE A 653 -23.16 9.64 -10.30
N ASP A 654 -22.74 10.91 -10.33
CA ASP A 654 -23.13 11.88 -9.30
C ASP A 654 -24.63 12.12 -9.30
N GLN A 655 -25.24 12.28 -10.48
CA GLN A 655 -26.69 12.41 -10.61
C GLN A 655 -27.44 11.16 -10.12
N SER A 656 -26.92 9.95 -10.39
CA SER A 656 -27.52 8.72 -9.85
C SER A 656 -27.41 8.66 -8.33
N LYS A 657 -26.28 9.05 -7.73
CA LYS A 657 -26.11 9.16 -6.27
C LYS A 657 -27.13 10.12 -5.65
N GLU A 658 -27.25 11.32 -6.21
CA GLU A 658 -28.21 12.32 -5.74
C GLU A 658 -29.65 11.82 -5.87
N LYS A 659 -30.01 11.22 -7.01
CA LYS A 659 -31.35 10.66 -7.24
C LYS A 659 -31.68 9.54 -6.26
N LEU A 660 -30.75 8.61 -6.03
CA LEU A 660 -30.93 7.54 -5.04
C LEU A 660 -31.20 8.11 -3.64
N ILE A 661 -30.40 9.09 -3.21
CA ILE A 661 -30.60 9.75 -1.91
C ILE A 661 -31.96 10.44 -1.85
N GLN A 662 -32.33 11.21 -2.89
CA GLN A 662 -33.63 11.89 -2.96
C GLN A 662 -34.81 10.92 -2.89
N GLU A 663 -34.71 9.80 -3.61
CA GLU A 663 -35.73 8.77 -3.65
C GLU A 663 -35.88 8.08 -2.30
N ALA A 664 -34.77 7.67 -1.68
CA ALA A 664 -34.75 7.09 -0.34
C ALA A 664 -35.28 8.08 0.72
N MET A 665 -34.90 9.36 0.66
CA MET A 665 -35.45 10.40 1.54
C MET A 665 -36.95 10.65 1.33
N GLY A 666 -37.48 10.32 0.15
CA GLY A 666 -38.91 10.40 -0.16
C GLY A 666 -39.77 9.51 0.73
N TYR A 667 -39.22 8.42 1.27
CA TYR A 667 -39.90 7.53 2.20
C TYR A 667 -39.99 8.09 3.63
N LEU A 668 -39.14 9.07 3.97
CA LEU A 668 -39.10 9.68 5.30
C LEU A 668 -40.11 10.82 5.47
N LYS A 669 -40.64 11.34 4.36
CA LYS A 669 -41.67 12.38 4.30
C LYS A 669 -43.07 11.76 4.39
#